data_AF-A0A2D8XED1-F1
#
_entry.id   AF-A0A2D8XED1-F1
#
_cell.length_a   1.000
_cell.length_b   1.000
_cell.length_c   1.000
_cell.angle_alpha   90.00
_cell.angle_beta   90.00
_cell.angle_gamma   90.00
#
_symmetry.space_group_name_H-M   'P 1'
#
loop_
_entity.id
_entity.type
_entity.pdbx_description
1 polymer ?
#
loop_
_entity_poly.entity_id
_entity_poly.type
_entity_poly.pdbx_seq_one_letter_code
_entity_poly.pdbx_strand_id
1 'polypeptide(L)'
;MSSFVSVRRALSGGLLSAAALAWTITGTQAEPTNGTIIAGGGAGASIGSVANAGGGFDVTVQQNSAQMVVNWDDFNIDLNDVVQFNQPSSSAIAVNRVVGGAVTPTMIDGALSANGHVWILDPAGVAFGAGAVVDVGGLLATTSEIDTATFMATDPATGTFVFTGNPTGAVTSAANLEAQGLIALVAPMVTNSGSLTSDNGDVLLGGAKAFRLSFAEADRTPAGGGAVYKELLVTDFIIDTGVDNATAPAETIPITQTAAGSASGSNIIISAASAGGGAFLNVDGVVEATNVGTGSGSVMLLGGANLVGGVVAATGTEALRIADLGISATGALTVQGSSVSIAASAQNISVGSAAITAVVGDASINDAVTATSGAIGITSTSGDVTLDAVTATTGAINITATTGNVDVGATMAGTSITLSGQDIDLAGKADATTTAMLTATAGNVSATGALEIEGSAVTVSGPILAATDATITATSGNATLDAVTATTGAINITATTGNVDVGATTAGTSITMSGQDIDLAGKADATTTAMLTATAGNVSATGALEIEGSAVTVSGPILAATDATVTATSGDATLDAVTATAGAISINAATGDIDVGATMAGTSITLSGQDIDLTGKADATTTAMLTATVGDISSTGNVEIEAGSISLIGRVRAVTDVLLTALTGGISSTDSISAMLGDIVASAANGPIAVNDLEATGDIRLVGTSVNVAGTAIAHGSAFLQALTGNVSVGGSVTASGGALVLDATSGSALLNRIGALSDVTLTVADLDLSGSISAGDQFILETNRTGRTIVLGGDGTTGDVTLRRTAGLIIDESELTKISAGRFDIDGGANDVLLLDAQLTASSLDTMMIGTDQTSRIFAAGTVTGLTSLQLGYQTGSLDRRPELILVSGQLGLDTSTGRLGTVRLESAEDIVIGTERFLEIFESDSLTVLGLAALPNSVVGGVDDHVFIAADQLRIFAPGSVVQLNTGRGVEGAGLVFNVPSKGDGVLFPSGDGPEEVLIFGEVIRTDGTRVSAFNASLEDNILFGGGTTSAEPALTQNNQYYMNFCLIGDPVSCSADSLREMERNNRFINGDPSGLGGVIPVVFETGEDDERDQEEDLGGVAASGNEALWDAGSR
;
A
#
# COMPACT_ATOMS: atom_id res chain seq x y z
N MET A 1 21.65 -3.42 50.75
CA MET A 1 22.28 -4.64 51.32
C MET A 1 23.62 -4.24 51.90
N SER A 2 23.81 -4.58 53.16
CA SER A 2 24.91 -4.20 54.05
C SER A 2 26.19 -4.97 53.71
N SER A 3 27.32 -4.29 53.60
CA SER A 3 28.62 -4.92 53.86
C SER A 3 29.64 -3.93 54.41
N PHE A 4 30.15 -4.35 55.56
CA PHE A 4 31.15 -3.73 56.40
C PHE A 4 32.51 -3.66 55.69
N VAL A 5 33.20 -2.52 55.79
CA VAL A 5 34.67 -2.48 55.76
C VAL A 5 35.16 -1.65 56.94
N SER A 6 35.79 -2.37 57.86
CA SER A 6 36.39 -1.88 59.10
C SER A 6 37.79 -1.35 58.82
N VAL A 7 38.08 -0.08 59.15
CA VAL A 7 39.46 0.39 59.34
C VAL A 7 39.58 1.03 60.73
N ARG A 8 40.52 0.48 61.49
CA ARG A 8 40.76 0.71 62.92
C ARG A 8 41.30 2.12 63.17
N ARG A 9 40.63 2.90 64.02
CA ARG A 9 41.23 3.99 64.78
C ARG A 9 42.00 3.40 65.97
N ALA A 10 43.30 3.68 66.04
CA ALA A 10 44.10 3.50 67.24
C ALA A 10 44.51 4.90 67.72
N LEU A 11 44.01 5.31 68.89
CA LEU A 11 44.65 6.25 69.82
C LEU A 11 43.72 6.47 71.01
N SER A 12 44.04 5.83 72.13
CA SER A 12 43.48 6.15 73.44
C SER A 12 44.48 5.75 74.52
N GLY A 13 44.74 6.66 75.45
CA GLY A 13 45.17 6.31 76.80
C GLY A 13 46.53 6.83 77.19
N GLY A 14 46.55 8.00 77.84
CA GLY A 14 47.73 8.55 78.50
C GLY A 14 47.41 9.75 79.38
N LEU A 15 46.49 9.59 80.34
CA LEU A 15 46.32 10.50 81.47
C LEU A 15 47.43 10.23 82.49
N LEU A 16 48.12 11.28 82.99
CA LEU A 16 48.52 11.46 84.41
C LEU A 16 49.33 12.77 84.63
N SER A 17 48.65 13.72 85.27
CA SER A 17 49.07 14.55 86.42
C SER A 17 50.39 15.35 86.41
N ALA A 18 50.28 16.69 86.51
CA ALA A 18 51.20 17.54 87.28
C ALA A 18 50.52 18.83 87.77
N ALA A 19 50.83 19.20 89.01
CA ALA A 19 50.16 20.23 89.81
C ALA A 19 50.76 21.65 89.62
N ALA A 20 49.86 22.64 89.79
CA ALA A 20 50.02 24.05 90.14
C ALA A 20 51.43 24.70 90.14
N LEU A 21 51.57 25.75 89.33
CA LEU A 21 52.27 26.99 89.72
C LEU A 21 51.51 28.17 89.09
N ALA A 22 50.77 28.92 89.91
CA ALA A 22 50.13 30.16 89.50
C ALA A 22 51.20 31.23 89.29
N TRP A 23 51.47 31.56 88.03
CA TRP A 23 52.08 32.83 87.66
C TRP A 23 50.93 33.80 87.36
N THR A 24 50.83 34.86 88.16
CA THR A 24 50.07 36.04 87.81
C THR A 24 50.74 36.68 86.60
N ILE A 25 50.23 36.38 85.41
CA ILE A 25 50.50 37.16 84.20
C ILE A 25 49.47 38.29 84.22
N THR A 26 49.85 39.45 84.74
CA THR A 26 49.19 40.69 84.32
C THR A 26 49.63 40.93 82.88
N GLY A 27 48.75 40.60 81.95
CA GLY A 27 48.91 40.78 80.53
C GLY A 27 47.54 40.67 79.86
N THR A 28 46.58 41.45 80.33
CA THR A 28 45.38 41.77 79.56
C THR A 28 45.69 43.03 78.78
N GLN A 29 46.32 42.87 77.62
CA GLN A 29 46.22 43.87 76.58
C GLN A 29 45.94 43.12 75.29
N ALA A 30 44.66 43.00 74.96
CA ALA A 30 44.27 43.22 73.58
C ALA A 30 43.23 44.33 73.62
N GLU A 31 43.53 45.31 72.79
CA GLU A 31 42.81 46.47 72.30
C GLU A 31 43.64 46.84 71.06
N PRO A 32 43.08 47.37 69.97
CA PRO A 32 43.90 47.80 68.84
C PRO A 32 45.05 48.71 69.31
N THR A 33 46.31 48.32 69.05
CA THR A 33 47.48 48.96 69.68
C THR A 33 48.20 49.92 68.73
N ASN A 34 48.65 51.05 69.31
CA ASN A 34 49.49 52.06 68.65
C ASN A 34 48.96 52.61 67.31
N GLY A 35 47.64 52.74 67.18
CA GLY A 35 46.98 53.31 66.00
C GLY A 35 47.49 54.70 65.65
N THR A 36 48.03 54.87 64.45
CA THR A 36 48.54 56.13 63.92
C THR A 36 47.83 56.47 62.61
N ILE A 37 47.11 57.59 62.58
CA ILE A 37 46.50 58.12 61.35
C ILE A 37 47.63 58.65 60.45
N ILE A 38 47.85 58.03 59.30
CA ILE A 38 48.94 58.37 58.38
C ILE A 38 48.49 59.18 57.16
N ALA A 39 47.20 59.10 56.81
CA ALA A 39 46.61 59.85 55.70
C ALA A 39 45.09 60.03 55.90
N GLY A 40 44.54 61.11 55.33
CA GLY A 40 43.11 61.39 55.37
C GLY A 40 42.60 61.75 56.77
N GLY A 41 41.44 61.22 57.16
CA GLY A 41 40.76 61.47 58.44
C GLY A 41 40.06 62.83 58.54
N GLY A 42 40.59 63.88 57.92
CA GLY A 42 40.03 65.24 58.00
C GLY A 42 40.43 65.95 59.30
N ALA A 43 40.15 67.26 59.38
CA ALA A 43 40.47 68.03 60.57
C ALA A 43 39.70 67.49 61.79
N GLY A 44 40.41 67.24 62.89
CA GLY A 44 39.81 66.69 64.11
C GLY A 44 39.61 65.17 64.12
N ALA A 45 40.20 64.43 63.18
CA ALA A 45 40.28 62.98 63.28
C ALA A 45 41.07 62.56 64.53
N SER A 46 40.61 61.53 65.22
CA SER A 46 41.23 61.08 66.47
C SER A 46 40.95 59.61 66.74
N ILE A 47 41.86 58.97 67.46
CA ILE A 47 41.69 57.62 68.01
C ILE A 47 41.74 57.75 69.52
N GLY A 48 40.73 57.24 70.21
CA GLY A 48 40.67 57.20 71.67
C GLY A 48 40.35 55.80 72.16
N SER A 49 41.04 55.34 73.21
CA SER A 49 40.73 54.09 73.93
C SER A 49 40.40 54.41 75.39
N VAL A 50 39.35 53.77 75.92
CA VAL A 50 38.94 53.87 77.32
C VAL A 50 38.63 52.48 77.85
N ALA A 51 39.19 52.10 79.01
CA ALA A 51 38.83 50.86 79.67
C ALA A 51 37.33 50.83 80.02
N ASN A 52 36.64 49.76 79.64
CA ASN A 52 35.20 49.62 79.82
C ASN A 52 34.84 48.81 81.08
N ALA A 53 33.57 48.85 81.47
CA ALA A 53 33.10 48.21 82.70
C ALA A 53 33.10 46.66 82.64
N GLY A 54 33.24 46.08 81.44
CA GLY A 54 33.29 44.64 81.21
C GLY A 54 34.68 44.03 81.35
N GLY A 55 35.72 44.85 81.57
CA GLY A 55 37.11 44.40 81.65
C GLY A 55 37.82 44.32 80.30
N GLY A 56 37.27 44.96 79.25
CA GLY A 56 37.92 45.23 77.97
C GLY A 56 38.09 46.74 77.73
N PHE A 57 38.19 47.13 76.46
CA PHE A 57 38.40 48.52 76.02
C PHE A 57 37.36 48.98 74.98
N ASP A 58 36.86 50.20 75.16
CA ASP A 58 36.04 50.91 74.18
C ASP A 58 36.96 51.84 73.36
N VAL A 59 37.25 51.45 72.12
CA VAL A 59 38.05 52.23 71.17
C VAL A 59 37.14 52.97 70.21
N THR A 60 37.22 54.31 70.22
CA THR A 60 36.48 55.17 69.28
C THR A 60 37.44 55.79 68.27
N VAL A 61 37.16 55.58 66.99
CA VAL A 61 37.86 56.18 65.86
C VAL A 61 36.95 57.22 65.20
N GLN A 62 37.35 58.49 65.30
CA GLN A 62 36.63 59.59 64.66
C GLN A 62 37.25 59.92 63.30
N GLN A 63 36.47 59.76 62.23
CA GLN A 63 36.80 60.12 60.85
C GLN A 63 35.86 61.23 60.38
N ASN A 64 36.43 62.27 59.76
CA ASN A 64 35.72 63.46 59.28
C ASN A 64 35.93 63.72 57.77
N SER A 65 36.63 62.84 57.05
CA SER A 65 36.80 62.87 55.58
C SER A 65 36.35 61.56 54.94
N ALA A 66 36.11 61.57 53.63
CA ALA A 66 35.64 60.39 52.88
C ALA A 66 36.59 59.17 52.98
N GLN A 67 37.90 59.41 53.08
CA GLN A 67 38.92 58.36 53.18
C GLN A 67 39.86 58.63 54.36
N MET A 68 40.31 57.57 55.02
CA MET A 68 41.30 57.61 56.09
C MET A 68 42.14 56.33 56.09
N VAL A 69 43.44 56.45 56.38
CA VAL A 69 44.34 55.31 56.55
C VAL A 69 44.99 55.38 57.93
N VAL A 70 44.86 54.29 58.69
CA VAL A 70 45.43 54.10 60.01
C VAL A 70 46.39 52.91 59.98
N ASN A 71 47.61 53.13 60.46
CA ASN A 71 48.57 52.06 60.72
C ASN A 71 48.44 51.60 62.17
N TRP A 72 48.38 50.29 62.39
CA TRP A 72 48.33 49.65 63.69
C TRP A 72 49.52 48.72 63.88
N ASP A 73 49.99 48.57 65.12
CA ASP A 73 50.96 47.51 65.44
C ASP A 73 50.26 46.16 65.53
N ASP A 74 49.06 46.14 66.13
CA ASP A 74 48.13 45.03 66.23
C ASP A 74 46.69 45.56 66.19
N PHE A 75 45.77 44.89 65.48
CA PHE A 75 44.36 45.26 65.36
C PHE A 75 43.42 44.18 65.96
N ASN A 76 43.83 43.50 67.02
CA ASN A 76 42.97 42.57 67.74
C ASN A 76 41.81 43.27 68.49
N ILE A 77 40.64 42.63 68.51
CA ILE A 77 39.46 43.02 69.29
C ILE A 77 39.05 41.82 70.14
N ASP A 78 39.38 41.81 71.44
CA ASP A 78 39.04 40.69 72.32
C ASP A 78 37.53 40.65 72.62
N LEU A 79 37.05 39.54 73.16
CA LEU A 79 35.63 39.27 73.47
C LEU A 79 34.87 40.40 74.21
N ASN A 80 35.56 41.20 75.04
CA ASN A 80 34.95 42.30 75.80
C ASN A 80 35.29 43.69 75.25
N ASP A 81 36.03 43.78 74.15
CA ASP A 81 36.39 45.04 73.52
C ASP A 81 35.32 45.48 72.52
N VAL A 82 35.20 46.80 72.37
CA VAL A 82 34.30 47.43 71.42
C VAL A 82 35.09 48.45 70.62
N VAL A 83 35.09 48.31 69.29
CA VAL A 83 35.69 49.30 68.38
C VAL A 83 34.59 49.97 67.58
N GLN A 84 34.46 51.28 67.72
CA GLN A 84 33.47 52.10 67.01
C GLN A 84 34.16 53.08 66.06
N PHE A 85 33.79 53.04 64.77
CA PHE A 85 34.14 54.06 63.81
C PHE A 85 32.97 55.03 63.61
N ASN A 86 33.22 56.32 63.82
CA ASN A 86 32.29 57.40 63.51
C ASN A 86 32.79 58.12 62.25
N GLN A 87 32.12 57.89 61.12
CA GLN A 87 32.53 58.33 59.78
C GLN A 87 31.53 59.35 59.21
N PRO A 88 31.91 60.19 58.23
CA PRO A 88 31.04 61.28 57.75
C PRO A 88 29.85 60.81 56.90
N SER A 89 29.91 59.63 56.29
CA SER A 89 28.84 59.04 55.46
C SER A 89 28.92 57.50 55.46
N SER A 90 27.88 56.84 54.94
CA SER A 90 27.87 55.39 54.72
C SER A 90 28.93 54.93 53.71
N SER A 91 29.22 55.76 52.69
CA SER A 91 30.24 55.49 51.67
C SER A 91 31.68 55.82 52.08
N ALA A 92 31.90 56.35 53.30
CA ALA A 92 33.24 56.70 53.76
C ALA A 92 34.05 55.43 54.10
N ILE A 93 35.35 55.42 53.77
CA ILE A 93 36.21 54.24 53.92
C ILE A 93 37.33 54.52 54.95
N ALA A 94 37.47 53.65 55.94
CA ALA A 94 38.57 53.61 56.90
C ALA A 94 39.45 52.39 56.64
N VAL A 95 40.69 52.60 56.18
CA VAL A 95 41.68 51.53 56.01
C VAL A 95 42.48 51.36 57.30
N ASN A 96 42.41 50.17 57.89
CA ASN A 96 43.16 49.75 59.07
C ASN A 96 44.22 48.75 58.61
N ARG A 97 45.48 49.20 58.57
CA ARG A 97 46.61 48.40 58.10
C ARG A 97 47.51 48.01 59.26
N VAL A 98 47.76 46.72 59.41
CA VAL A 98 48.72 46.19 60.39
C VAL A 98 50.13 46.26 59.78
N VAL A 99 51.03 47.03 60.38
CA VAL A 99 52.41 47.27 59.88
C VAL A 99 53.50 46.74 60.82
N GLY A 100 53.12 46.26 62.01
CA GLY A 100 54.00 45.98 63.16
C GLY A 100 54.75 44.65 63.18
N GLY A 101 54.88 43.92 62.07
CA GLY A 101 55.58 42.63 62.05
C GLY A 101 54.87 41.51 62.80
N ALA A 102 53.53 41.56 62.88
CA ALA A 102 52.72 40.52 63.49
C ALA A 102 53.03 39.16 62.84
N VAL A 103 53.44 38.20 63.68
CA VAL A 103 53.60 36.78 63.30
C VAL A 103 52.23 36.08 63.33
N THR A 104 51.24 36.72 63.95
CA THR A 104 49.91 36.19 64.21
C THR A 104 48.85 36.99 63.45
N PRO A 105 47.78 36.34 62.96
CA PRO A 105 46.64 37.01 62.34
C PRO A 105 45.95 38.02 63.27
N THR A 106 45.31 39.03 62.70
CA THR A 106 44.31 39.87 63.37
C THR A 106 43.12 39.00 63.82
N MET A 107 42.86 38.97 65.12
CA MET A 107 41.78 38.23 65.77
C MET A 107 40.68 39.19 66.22
N ILE A 108 39.46 39.00 65.71
CA ILE A 108 38.27 39.76 66.07
C ILE A 108 37.32 38.80 66.79
N ASP A 109 37.24 38.91 68.12
CA ASP A 109 36.36 38.13 69.00
C ASP A 109 35.28 39.01 69.68
N GLY A 110 35.50 40.33 69.76
CA GLY A 110 34.58 41.31 70.34
C GLY A 110 33.66 42.01 69.34
N ALA A 111 33.29 43.26 69.63
CA ALA A 111 32.36 44.04 68.82
C ALA A 111 33.08 45.09 67.94
N LEU A 112 32.76 45.10 66.65
CA LEU A 112 33.19 46.12 65.69
C LEU A 112 31.96 46.80 65.08
N SER A 113 31.83 48.10 65.26
CA SER A 113 30.73 48.88 64.67
C SER A 113 31.21 50.10 63.89
N ALA A 114 30.54 50.40 62.78
CA ALA A 114 30.84 51.58 61.96
C ALA A 114 29.62 52.04 61.17
N ASN A 115 29.41 53.36 61.04
CA ASN A 115 28.35 53.85 60.15
C ASN A 115 28.76 53.89 58.66
N GLY A 116 30.02 53.62 58.32
CA GLY A 116 30.54 53.50 56.96
C GLY A 116 31.42 52.26 56.77
N HIS A 117 32.31 52.25 55.77
CA HIS A 117 33.14 51.10 55.45
C HIS A 117 34.42 51.01 56.29
N VAL A 118 34.72 49.81 56.79
CA VAL A 118 35.95 49.45 57.51
C VAL A 118 36.71 48.41 56.71
N TRP A 119 37.92 48.74 56.28
CA TRP A 119 38.82 47.84 55.57
C TRP A 119 39.94 47.42 56.53
N ILE A 120 40.18 46.12 56.66
CA ILE A 120 41.20 45.51 57.52
C ILE A 120 42.21 44.82 56.61
N LEU A 121 43.45 45.30 56.65
CA LEU A 121 44.56 44.81 55.82
C LEU A 121 45.65 44.25 56.74
N ASP A 122 45.79 42.92 56.74
CA ASP A 122 46.81 42.22 57.53
C ASP A 122 47.45 41.06 56.73
N PRO A 123 48.73 41.17 56.32
CA PRO A 123 49.43 40.10 55.62
C PRO A 123 49.50 38.76 56.37
N ALA A 124 49.41 38.75 57.70
CA ALA A 124 49.41 37.54 58.52
C ALA A 124 48.07 36.78 58.48
N GLY A 125 46.96 37.49 58.22
CA GLY A 125 45.61 36.95 58.16
C GLY A 125 44.61 37.75 59.00
N VAL A 126 43.31 37.51 58.78
CA VAL A 126 42.22 38.08 59.58
C VAL A 126 41.25 36.97 59.98
N ALA A 127 40.93 36.83 61.26
CA ALA A 127 40.04 35.80 61.78
C ALA A 127 38.92 36.42 62.63
N PHE A 128 37.68 36.15 62.26
CA PHE A 128 36.49 36.51 63.04
C PHE A 128 36.02 35.29 63.84
N GLY A 129 36.14 35.35 65.16
CA GLY A 129 35.72 34.27 66.06
C GLY A 129 34.21 34.16 66.18
N ALA A 130 33.70 33.00 66.60
CA ALA A 130 32.26 32.71 66.63
C ALA A 130 31.43 33.62 67.56
N GLY A 131 32.08 34.33 68.49
CA GLY A 131 31.44 35.31 69.38
C GLY A 131 31.48 36.75 68.87
N ALA A 132 32.19 37.02 67.77
CA ALA A 132 32.35 38.36 67.25
C ALA A 132 31.05 38.91 66.68
N VAL A 133 30.82 40.20 66.90
CA VAL A 133 29.68 40.93 66.35
C VAL A 133 30.22 42.07 65.51
N VAL A 134 30.02 42.01 64.20
CA VAL A 134 30.43 43.05 63.26
C VAL A 134 29.18 43.65 62.64
N ASP A 135 28.99 44.95 62.85
CA ASP A 135 27.87 45.75 62.32
C ASP A 135 28.41 47.05 61.71
N VAL A 136 28.67 47.03 60.41
CA VAL A 136 29.36 48.10 59.70
C VAL A 136 28.59 48.57 58.46
N GLY A 137 28.87 49.78 57.97
CA GLY A 137 28.40 50.21 56.65
C GLY A 137 28.93 49.31 55.54
N GLY A 138 30.17 48.82 55.66
CA GLY A 138 30.68 47.69 54.88
C GLY A 138 32.05 47.23 55.38
N LEU A 139 32.44 46.01 55.02
CA LEU A 139 33.65 45.34 55.48
C LEU A 139 34.48 44.87 54.30
N LEU A 140 35.79 45.15 54.31
CA LEU A 140 36.77 44.43 53.47
C LEU A 140 37.86 43.88 54.39
N ALA A 141 37.96 42.57 54.53
CA ALA A 141 39.08 41.92 55.20
C ALA A 141 39.99 41.28 54.15
N THR A 142 41.25 41.69 54.10
CA THR A 142 42.21 41.16 53.14
C THR A 142 43.61 41.04 53.69
N THR A 143 44.39 40.13 53.10
CA THR A 143 45.82 39.99 53.38
C THR A 143 46.69 40.75 52.38
N SER A 144 46.12 41.27 51.30
CA SER A 144 46.80 42.11 50.33
C SER A 144 46.94 43.55 50.82
N GLU A 145 47.92 44.27 50.28
CA GLU A 145 48.19 45.66 50.65
C GLU A 145 47.68 46.63 49.58
N ILE A 146 47.21 47.81 50.02
CA ILE A 146 46.95 48.95 49.16
C ILE A 146 47.96 50.08 49.44
N ASP A 147 48.52 50.64 48.38
CA ASP A 147 49.41 51.80 48.50
C ASP A 147 48.62 53.02 48.98
N THR A 148 49.14 53.71 50.00
CA THR A 148 48.45 54.85 50.64
C THR A 148 48.24 56.01 49.66
N ALA A 149 49.24 56.33 48.82
CA ALA A 149 49.11 57.43 47.88
C ALA A 149 48.08 57.11 46.80
N THR A 150 48.06 55.87 46.31
CA THR A 150 47.09 55.37 45.34
C THR A 150 45.68 55.39 45.92
N PHE A 151 45.47 54.84 47.13
CA PHE A 151 44.16 54.85 47.80
C PHE A 151 43.59 56.27 47.94
N MET A 152 44.41 57.22 48.40
CA MET A 152 43.98 58.61 48.59
C MET A 152 43.76 59.37 47.27
N ALA A 153 44.34 58.91 46.16
CA ALA A 153 44.14 59.48 44.82
C ALA A 153 42.92 58.87 44.10
N THR A 154 42.49 57.68 44.50
CA THR A 154 41.33 56.98 43.93
C THR A 154 40.03 57.57 44.47
N ASP A 155 39.13 57.95 43.56
CA ASP A 155 37.77 58.38 43.92
C ASP A 155 37.00 57.21 44.56
N PRO A 156 36.52 57.33 45.82
CA PRO A 156 35.79 56.26 46.48
C PRO A 156 34.46 55.90 45.82
N ALA A 157 33.86 56.78 45.01
CA ALA A 157 32.55 56.54 44.40
C ALA A 157 32.59 55.77 43.06
N THR A 158 33.70 55.89 42.30
CA THR A 158 33.81 55.33 40.93
C THR A 158 35.16 54.70 40.62
N GLY A 159 36.10 54.71 41.57
CA GLY A 159 37.48 54.32 41.33
C GLY A 159 37.71 52.81 41.40
N THR A 160 38.79 52.37 40.74
CA THR A 160 39.33 51.01 40.87
C THR A 160 40.45 51.01 41.91
N PHE A 161 40.27 50.24 42.97
CA PHE A 161 41.27 50.01 44.00
C PHE A 161 42.16 48.83 43.62
N VAL A 162 43.48 49.04 43.68
CA VAL A 162 44.47 48.03 43.29
C VAL A 162 45.15 47.50 44.55
N PHE A 163 44.96 46.21 44.82
CA PHE A 163 45.55 45.51 45.95
C PHE A 163 46.68 44.62 45.44
N THR A 164 47.85 44.73 46.07
CA THR A 164 49.09 44.08 45.65
C THR A 164 49.76 43.38 46.83
N GLY A 165 50.87 42.69 46.55
CA GLY A 165 51.64 41.94 47.54
C GLY A 165 51.75 40.47 47.16
N ASN A 166 52.33 39.67 48.07
CA ASN A 166 52.37 38.22 47.96
C ASN A 166 52.09 37.59 49.34
N PRO A 167 50.91 37.85 49.92
CA PRO A 167 50.57 37.33 51.24
C PRO A 167 50.38 35.81 51.21
N THR A 168 50.57 35.18 52.36
CA THR A 168 50.26 33.76 52.60
C THR A 168 49.23 33.55 53.71
N GLY A 169 48.79 34.65 54.36
CA GLY A 169 47.76 34.62 55.40
C GLY A 169 46.38 34.23 54.84
N ALA A 170 45.50 33.84 55.75
CA ALA A 170 44.12 33.46 55.44
C ALA A 170 43.12 34.46 56.03
N VAL A 171 41.93 34.54 55.43
CA VAL A 171 40.77 35.20 56.05
C VAL A 171 39.77 34.13 56.47
N THR A 172 39.43 34.08 57.76
CA THR A 172 38.48 33.11 58.30
C THR A 172 37.34 33.82 59.04
N SER A 173 36.11 33.35 58.85
CA SER A 173 34.96 33.83 59.61
C SER A 173 34.15 32.66 60.17
N ALA A 174 34.01 32.61 61.48
CA ALA A 174 33.02 31.78 62.17
C ALA A 174 31.91 32.61 62.83
N ALA A 175 31.95 33.93 62.64
CA ALA A 175 31.09 34.93 63.25
C ALA A 175 29.82 35.19 62.44
N ASN A 176 28.92 36.01 63.01
CA ASN A 176 27.88 36.67 62.26
C ASN A 176 28.39 38.07 61.85
N LEU A 177 28.69 38.22 60.55
CA LEU A 177 29.11 39.49 59.96
C LEU A 177 27.90 40.13 59.29
N GLU A 178 27.45 41.27 59.84
CA GLU A 178 26.33 42.04 59.33
C GLU A 178 26.86 43.37 58.76
N ALA A 179 26.40 43.73 57.58
CA ALA A 179 26.70 45.03 56.98
C ALA A 179 25.52 45.58 56.20
N GLN A 180 25.40 46.91 56.15
CA GLN A 180 24.44 47.54 55.26
C GLN A 180 24.86 47.45 53.78
N GLY A 181 26.18 47.40 53.55
CA GLY A 181 26.85 47.44 52.26
C GLY A 181 27.78 46.25 52.02
N LEU A 182 28.84 46.42 51.23
CA LEU A 182 29.76 45.33 50.86
C LEU A 182 30.30 44.55 52.07
N ILE A 183 30.28 43.21 52.02
CA ILE A 183 31.14 42.33 52.81
C ILE A 183 32.10 41.62 51.87
N ALA A 184 33.39 41.96 51.91
CA ALA A 184 34.43 41.35 51.09
C ALA A 184 35.49 40.65 51.95
N LEU A 185 35.66 39.35 51.77
CA LEU A 185 36.75 38.57 52.36
C LEU A 185 37.67 38.12 51.22
N VAL A 186 38.86 38.73 51.11
CA VAL A 186 39.75 38.50 49.97
C VAL A 186 41.16 38.13 50.42
N ALA A 187 41.58 36.88 50.19
CA ALA A 187 42.88 36.38 50.57
C ALA A 187 43.28 35.16 49.72
N PRO A 188 44.55 34.70 49.78
CA PRO A 188 44.95 33.43 49.17
C PRO A 188 44.14 32.23 49.67
N MET A 189 43.63 32.29 50.91
CA MET A 189 42.75 31.29 51.49
C MET A 189 41.61 32.00 52.22
N VAL A 190 40.36 31.64 51.89
CA VAL A 190 39.18 32.19 52.53
C VAL A 190 38.33 31.05 53.08
N THR A 191 37.95 31.12 54.36
CA THR A 191 37.03 30.16 54.96
C THR A 191 35.88 30.88 55.66
N ASN A 192 34.64 30.55 55.29
CA ASN A 192 33.45 30.99 56.00
C ASN A 192 32.70 29.79 56.60
N SER A 193 32.49 29.80 57.91
CA SER A 193 31.66 28.86 58.65
C SER A 193 30.60 29.56 59.53
N GLY A 194 30.47 30.88 59.38
CA GLY A 194 29.45 31.71 60.03
C GLY A 194 28.50 32.35 59.01
N SER A 195 27.76 33.38 59.41
CA SER A 195 26.84 34.08 58.52
C SER A 195 27.44 35.39 58.00
N LEU A 196 27.33 35.61 56.68
CA LEU A 196 27.68 36.86 56.02
C LEU A 196 26.38 37.46 55.48
N THR A 197 25.92 38.57 56.08
CA THR A 197 24.64 39.20 55.73
C THR A 197 24.88 40.65 55.33
N SER A 198 24.65 40.95 54.05
CA SER A 198 24.65 42.30 53.51
C SER A 198 23.22 42.72 53.14
N ASP A 199 22.60 43.62 53.89
CA ASP A 199 21.18 43.92 53.69
C ASP A 199 20.88 44.62 52.37
N ASN A 200 21.82 45.41 51.84
CA ASN A 200 21.62 46.21 50.63
C ASN A 200 22.84 46.29 49.71
N GLY A 201 23.95 45.63 50.07
CA GLY A 201 25.19 45.60 49.31
C GLY A 201 25.49 44.21 48.76
N ASP A 202 26.76 43.98 48.43
CA ASP A 202 27.22 42.72 47.85
C ASP A 202 28.00 41.89 48.89
N VAL A 203 28.08 40.58 48.71
CA VAL A 203 29.01 39.70 49.44
C VAL A 203 30.02 39.16 48.45
N LEU A 204 31.31 39.39 48.72
CA LEU A 204 32.44 38.97 47.89
C LEU A 204 33.37 38.05 48.67
N LEU A 205 33.55 36.82 48.20
CA LEU A 205 34.60 35.93 48.66
C LEU A 205 35.65 35.77 47.55
N GLY A 206 36.85 36.29 47.78
CA GLY A 206 37.90 36.38 46.78
C GLY A 206 39.13 35.55 47.12
N GLY A 207 39.45 34.56 46.29
CA GLY A 207 40.67 33.77 46.37
C GLY A 207 41.77 34.42 45.55
N ALA A 208 42.52 35.35 46.13
CA ALA A 208 43.49 36.17 45.39
C ALA A 208 44.66 36.65 46.26
N LYS A 209 45.85 36.75 45.64
CA LYS A 209 47.04 37.40 46.22
C LYS A 209 47.13 38.89 45.86
N ALA A 210 46.74 39.21 44.63
CA ALA A 210 46.63 40.55 44.10
C ALA A 210 45.33 40.65 43.31
N PHE A 211 44.63 41.76 43.42
CA PHE A 211 43.33 41.95 42.80
C PHE A 211 43.01 43.42 42.61
N ARG A 212 42.03 43.68 41.75
CA ARG A 212 41.45 44.98 41.53
C ARG A 212 39.97 44.93 41.84
N LEU A 213 39.50 45.89 42.60
CA LEU A 213 38.11 46.02 43.02
C LEU A 213 37.60 47.40 42.58
N SER A 214 36.61 47.41 41.70
CA SER A 214 35.95 48.65 41.25
C SER A 214 34.58 48.76 41.88
N PHE A 215 34.18 49.99 42.21
CA PHE A 215 32.87 50.29 42.74
C PHE A 215 32.09 51.27 41.85
N ALA A 216 30.77 51.18 41.97
CA ALA A 216 29.88 52.26 41.58
C ALA A 216 28.95 52.60 42.75
N GLU A 217 28.86 53.89 43.05
CA GLU A 217 27.91 54.41 44.03
C GLU A 217 26.48 54.36 43.48
N ALA A 218 25.58 53.68 44.20
CA ALA A 218 24.18 53.52 43.82
C ALA A 218 23.23 53.99 44.93
N ASP A 219 22.07 54.52 44.53
CA ASP A 219 20.96 54.79 45.44
C ASP A 219 20.28 53.47 45.85
N ARG A 220 20.28 53.15 47.15
CA ARG A 220 19.59 51.98 47.71
C ARG A 220 18.44 52.39 48.61
N THR A 221 17.33 51.66 48.49
CA THR A 221 16.20 51.78 49.41
C THR A 221 16.16 50.52 50.27
N PRO A 222 16.22 50.63 51.61
CA PRO A 222 16.15 49.51 52.51
C PRO A 222 14.96 48.59 52.25
N ALA A 223 15.15 47.29 52.43
CA ALA A 223 14.06 46.32 52.49
C ALA A 223 13.05 46.75 53.58
N GLY A 224 11.77 46.93 53.21
CA GLY A 224 10.72 47.40 54.11
C GLY A 224 10.36 48.89 54.02
N GLY A 225 11.04 49.67 53.17
CA GLY A 225 10.69 51.06 52.87
C GLY A 225 11.26 52.06 53.88
N GLY A 226 12.46 52.56 53.58
CA GLY A 226 13.19 53.58 54.36
C GLY A 226 13.76 54.71 53.50
N ALA A 227 14.57 55.59 54.09
CA ALA A 227 15.24 56.67 53.35
C ALA A 227 16.30 56.10 52.39
N VAL A 228 16.37 56.68 51.18
CA VAL A 228 17.40 56.34 50.19
C VAL A 228 18.76 56.77 50.71
N TYR A 229 19.75 55.88 50.62
CA TYR A 229 21.15 56.18 50.91
C TYR A 229 22.07 55.70 49.79
N LYS A 230 23.32 56.17 49.83
CA LYS A 230 24.34 55.86 48.84
C LYS A 230 25.19 54.68 49.32
N GLU A 231 25.27 53.64 48.48
CA GLU A 231 25.99 52.40 48.75
C GLU A 231 27.00 52.09 47.65
N LEU A 232 28.14 51.46 48.00
CA LEU A 232 29.18 51.07 47.05
C LEU A 232 28.94 49.63 46.58
N LEU A 233 28.64 49.45 45.30
CA LEU A 233 28.41 48.14 44.69
C LEU A 233 29.60 47.71 43.84
N VAL A 234 29.91 46.42 43.84
CA VAL A 234 31.03 45.85 43.09
C VAL A 234 30.68 45.81 41.60
N THR A 235 31.47 46.50 40.77
CA THR A 235 31.31 46.46 39.31
C THR A 235 32.35 45.57 38.64
N ASP A 236 33.57 45.56 39.19
CA ASP A 236 34.67 44.73 38.73
C ASP A 236 35.34 44.05 39.91
N PHE A 237 35.61 42.76 39.77
CA PHE A 237 36.53 42.02 40.62
C PHE A 237 37.47 41.25 39.71
N ILE A 238 38.71 41.71 39.65
CA ILE A 238 39.71 41.17 38.71
C ILE A 238 40.90 40.67 39.50
N ILE A 239 41.13 39.37 39.45
CA ILE A 239 42.28 38.73 40.08
C ILE A 239 43.50 38.93 39.18
N ASP A 240 44.55 39.55 39.73
CA ASP A 240 45.82 39.72 39.03
C ASP A 240 46.72 38.54 39.35
N THR A 241 46.76 37.57 38.44
CA THR A 241 47.54 36.35 38.64
C THR A 241 49.03 36.53 38.32
N GLY A 242 49.48 37.73 37.95
CA GLY A 242 50.88 38.00 37.65
C GLY A 242 51.43 37.10 36.54
N VAL A 243 50.93 37.29 35.31
CA VAL A 243 51.42 36.56 34.13
C VAL A 243 52.80 37.08 33.70
N ASP A 244 53.85 36.56 34.32
CA ASP A 244 55.14 36.37 33.64
C ASP A 244 55.41 34.87 33.54
N ASN A 245 55.65 34.43 32.32
CA ASN A 245 55.73 33.06 31.79
C ASN A 245 56.85 32.18 32.42
N ALA A 246 56.84 32.03 33.74
CA ALA A 246 57.72 31.15 34.50
C ALA A 246 56.85 30.19 35.32
N THR A 247 57.25 28.92 35.32
CA THR A 247 56.71 27.81 36.12
C THR A 247 56.57 28.21 37.59
N ALA A 248 55.44 28.84 37.93
CA ALA A 248 55.06 29.09 39.31
C ALA A 248 54.78 27.72 39.97
N PRO A 249 55.23 27.49 41.21
CA PRO A 249 54.85 26.31 41.97
C PRO A 249 53.32 26.21 42.02
N ALA A 250 52.77 25.00 41.88
CA ALA A 250 51.33 24.75 41.99
C ALA A 250 50.85 25.08 43.41
N GLU A 251 50.47 26.33 43.64
CA GLU A 251 49.94 26.81 44.90
C GLU A 251 48.42 26.85 44.81
N THR A 252 47.78 26.10 45.71
CA THR A 252 46.33 25.99 45.76
C THR A 252 45.71 27.19 46.45
N ILE A 253 44.72 27.82 45.80
CA ILE A 253 43.96 28.94 46.36
C ILE A 253 42.54 28.45 46.67
N PRO A 254 42.27 27.88 47.87
CA PRO A 254 40.95 27.43 48.25
C PRO A 254 40.08 28.57 48.83
N ILE A 255 38.84 28.66 48.33
CA ILE A 255 37.74 29.30 49.05
C ILE A 255 36.84 28.19 49.57
N THR A 256 36.58 28.20 50.87
CA THR A 256 35.69 27.23 51.52
C THR A 256 34.55 27.95 52.23
N GLN A 257 33.31 27.71 51.82
CA GLN A 257 32.14 27.93 52.66
C GLN A 257 31.71 26.56 53.17
N THR A 258 31.55 26.40 54.49
CA THR A 258 31.15 25.11 55.09
C THR A 258 29.64 24.97 55.13
N ALA A 259 29.11 23.76 55.36
CA ALA A 259 27.67 23.52 55.56
C ALA A 259 27.00 24.41 56.62
N ALA A 260 27.76 24.92 57.60
CA ALA A 260 27.24 25.82 58.62
C ALA A 260 27.25 27.30 58.18
N GLY A 261 28.00 27.63 57.13
CA GLY A 261 28.15 28.99 56.63
C GLY A 261 26.98 29.43 55.75
N SER A 262 26.71 30.73 55.74
CA SER A 262 25.74 31.35 54.83
C SER A 262 26.27 32.67 54.25
N ALA A 263 25.87 32.99 53.02
CA ALA A 263 26.11 34.27 52.38
C ALA A 263 24.80 34.82 51.81
N SER A 264 24.35 35.96 52.33
CA SER A 264 23.12 36.65 51.93
C SER A 264 23.42 38.11 51.58
N GLY A 265 22.93 38.58 50.43
CA GLY A 265 23.27 39.89 49.87
C GLY A 265 22.50 40.24 48.61
N SER A 266 22.68 41.45 48.07
CA SER A 266 22.12 41.83 46.76
C SER A 266 22.81 41.03 45.65
N ASN A 267 24.13 41.03 45.60
CA ASN A 267 24.89 40.13 44.73
C ASN A 267 25.87 39.31 45.55
N ILE A 268 25.99 38.03 45.22
CA ILE A 268 26.98 37.14 45.81
C ILE A 268 28.02 36.81 44.76
N ILE A 269 29.26 37.20 44.99
CA ILE A 269 30.39 36.96 44.10
C ILE A 269 31.38 36.08 44.85
N ILE A 270 31.62 34.88 44.34
CA ILE A 270 32.67 34.02 44.87
C ILE A 270 33.60 33.67 43.72
N SER A 271 34.84 34.14 43.79
CA SER A 271 35.78 34.04 42.69
C SER A 271 37.19 33.73 43.18
N ALA A 272 37.82 32.71 42.59
CA ALA A 272 39.21 32.34 42.86
C ALA A 272 39.96 32.09 41.55
N ALA A 273 41.22 32.55 41.49
CA ALA A 273 42.12 32.27 40.37
C ALA A 273 43.58 32.20 40.85
N SER A 274 44.38 31.31 40.26
CA SER A 274 45.80 31.10 40.57
C SER A 274 46.61 30.98 39.28
N ALA A 275 47.86 31.45 39.27
CA ALA A 275 48.79 31.23 38.16
C ALA A 275 49.49 29.87 38.32
N GLY A 276 49.10 28.88 37.52
CA GLY A 276 49.78 27.58 37.45
C GLY A 276 49.50 26.60 38.61
N GLY A 277 48.67 26.99 39.59
CA GLY A 277 48.17 26.15 40.68
C GLY A 277 46.64 26.06 40.70
N GLY A 278 46.10 25.03 41.34
CA GLY A 278 44.66 24.78 41.37
C GLY A 278 43.87 25.85 42.15
N ALA A 279 42.91 26.55 41.54
CA ALA A 279 41.94 27.33 42.31
C ALA A 279 40.72 26.44 42.62
N PHE A 280 40.38 26.30 43.91
CA PHE A 280 39.28 25.44 44.33
C PHE A 280 38.24 26.26 45.06
N LEU A 281 37.05 26.32 44.48
CA LEU A 281 35.89 26.86 45.15
C LEU A 281 35.07 25.70 45.70
N ASN A 282 35.02 25.58 47.03
CA ASN A 282 34.22 24.61 47.77
C ASN A 282 33.13 25.34 48.54
N VAL A 283 31.96 25.51 47.93
CA VAL A 283 30.80 26.17 48.55
C VAL A 283 29.82 25.11 49.01
N ASP A 284 29.49 25.17 50.29
CA ASP A 284 28.53 24.34 51.01
C ASP A 284 27.64 25.27 51.85
N GLY A 285 26.47 24.81 52.26
CA GLY A 285 25.50 25.59 53.03
C GLY A 285 24.50 26.35 52.16
N VAL A 286 24.33 27.66 52.41
CA VAL A 286 23.31 28.49 51.73
C VAL A 286 23.93 29.74 51.09
N VAL A 287 23.62 29.96 49.82
CA VAL A 287 23.89 31.20 49.10
C VAL A 287 22.58 31.78 48.60
N GLU A 288 22.22 32.95 49.12
CA GLU A 288 20.95 33.63 48.84
C GLU A 288 21.20 35.04 48.32
N ALA A 289 20.70 35.34 47.12
CA ALA A 289 20.72 36.70 46.60
C ALA A 289 19.32 37.32 46.67
N THR A 290 19.20 38.45 47.37
CA THR A 290 17.92 39.11 47.66
C THR A 290 17.68 40.32 46.75
N ASN A 291 16.41 40.67 46.58
CA ASN A 291 16.02 41.90 45.89
C ASN A 291 16.29 43.11 46.77
N VAL A 292 16.86 44.15 46.17
CA VAL A 292 17.02 45.45 46.84
C VAL A 292 16.44 46.53 45.93
N GLY A 293 15.34 47.12 46.36
CA GLY A 293 14.54 48.03 45.53
C GLY A 293 13.93 47.31 44.32
N THR A 294 14.22 47.79 43.12
CA THR A 294 13.79 47.18 41.85
C THR A 294 14.86 46.27 41.22
N GLY A 295 16.04 46.16 41.83
CA GLY A 295 17.12 45.31 41.33
C GLY A 295 16.94 43.85 41.79
N SER A 296 17.05 42.92 40.85
CA SER A 296 17.07 41.49 41.14
C SER A 296 18.44 41.04 41.61
N GLY A 297 18.50 40.29 42.72
CA GLY A 297 19.76 39.81 43.26
C GLY A 297 20.35 38.67 42.43
N SER A 298 21.68 38.62 42.28
CA SER A 298 22.37 37.63 41.45
C SER A 298 23.47 36.85 42.20
N VAL A 299 23.75 35.63 41.74
CA VAL A 299 24.81 34.77 42.29
C VAL A 299 25.83 34.45 41.20
N MET A 300 27.10 34.64 41.52
CA MET A 300 28.21 34.45 40.61
C MET A 300 29.30 33.59 41.27
N LEU A 301 29.55 32.41 40.69
CA LEU A 301 30.52 31.44 41.18
C LEU A 301 31.57 31.20 40.09
N LEU A 302 32.78 31.73 40.30
CA LEU A 302 33.84 31.81 39.28
C LEU A 302 35.09 31.03 39.71
N GLY A 303 35.41 29.96 39.00
CA GLY A 303 36.70 29.28 39.08
C GLY A 303 37.59 29.67 37.89
N GLY A 304 38.69 30.39 38.12
CA GLY A 304 39.62 30.79 37.06
C GLY A 304 39.09 31.85 36.08
N ALA A 305 38.01 32.56 36.45
CA ALA A 305 37.37 33.62 35.67
C ALA A 305 37.29 34.93 36.47
N ASN A 306 37.30 36.05 35.75
CA ASN A 306 37.25 37.41 36.30
C ASN A 306 35.92 38.10 35.97
N LEU A 307 35.52 39.06 36.81
CA LEU A 307 34.40 39.96 36.57
C LEU A 307 34.92 41.29 36.01
N VAL A 308 34.57 41.61 34.76
CA VAL A 308 34.97 42.84 34.04
C VAL A 308 33.74 43.50 33.42
N GLY A 309 33.46 44.75 33.80
CA GLY A 309 32.31 45.53 33.36
C GLY A 309 30.98 44.89 33.74
N GLY A 310 30.92 44.16 34.86
CA GLY A 310 29.75 43.33 35.20
C GLY A 310 29.59 42.07 34.34
N VAL A 311 30.52 41.78 33.43
CA VAL A 311 30.53 40.60 32.55
C VAL A 311 31.58 39.60 33.01
N VAL A 312 31.24 38.32 33.02
CA VAL A 312 32.17 37.24 33.37
C VAL A 312 33.01 36.86 32.15
N ALA A 313 34.33 36.81 32.31
CA ALA A 313 35.25 36.32 31.29
C ALA A 313 36.19 35.25 31.86
N ALA A 314 36.17 34.05 31.27
CA ALA A 314 37.07 32.97 31.62
C ALA A 314 38.50 33.26 31.14
N THR A 315 39.48 33.00 32.02
CA THR A 315 40.91 33.12 31.69
C THR A 315 41.74 31.89 32.07
N GLY A 316 41.16 30.88 32.75
CA GLY A 316 41.91 29.82 33.42
C GLY A 316 41.30 28.40 33.39
N THR A 317 42.03 27.46 33.97
CA THR A 317 41.90 25.99 33.86
C THR A 317 41.28 25.30 35.09
N GLU A 318 40.50 26.00 35.92
CA GLU A 318 40.27 25.62 37.32
C GLU A 318 38.86 25.06 37.64
N ALA A 319 38.79 23.97 38.42
CA ALA A 319 37.56 23.22 38.68
C ALA A 319 36.73 23.81 39.83
N LEU A 320 35.40 23.83 39.66
CA LEU A 320 34.43 24.27 40.65
C LEU A 320 33.70 23.07 41.27
N ARG A 321 33.68 22.98 42.60
CA ARG A 321 32.94 21.94 43.32
C ARG A 321 32.04 22.53 44.38
N ILE A 322 30.75 22.35 44.22
CA ILE A 322 29.71 22.80 45.13
C ILE A 322 29.11 21.55 45.76
N ALA A 323 29.04 21.49 47.08
CA ALA A 323 28.54 20.34 47.82
C ALA A 323 27.41 20.79 48.74
N ASP A 324 26.22 20.20 48.63
CA ASP A 324 25.05 20.49 49.49
C ASP A 324 24.69 21.99 49.56
N LEU A 325 24.69 22.68 48.41
CA LEU A 325 24.41 24.12 48.34
C LEU A 325 23.00 24.40 47.84
N GLY A 326 22.17 24.98 48.70
CA GLY A 326 20.93 25.63 48.26
C GLY A 326 21.24 26.99 47.64
N ILE A 327 20.93 27.18 46.36
CA ILE A 327 21.04 28.47 45.67
C ILE A 327 19.63 29.02 45.41
N SER A 328 19.35 30.19 45.98
CA SER A 328 18.13 30.96 45.71
C SER A 328 18.48 32.37 45.24
N ALA A 329 18.00 32.75 44.06
CA ALA A 329 18.17 34.10 43.52
C ALA A 329 16.94 34.50 42.71
N THR A 330 16.56 35.77 42.75
CA THR A 330 15.50 36.29 41.85
C THR A 330 16.06 36.68 40.48
N GLY A 331 17.35 37.00 40.42
CA GLY A 331 18.11 37.32 39.22
C GLY A 331 18.90 36.14 38.69
N ALA A 332 19.99 36.42 37.98
CA ALA A 332 20.77 35.39 37.30
C ALA A 332 21.68 34.61 38.26
N LEU A 333 21.80 33.31 38.02
CA LEU A 333 22.91 32.49 38.48
C LEU A 333 23.92 32.34 37.33
N THR A 334 25.16 32.76 37.56
CA THR A 334 26.26 32.54 36.64
C THR A 334 27.32 31.67 37.28
N VAL A 335 27.63 30.55 36.65
CA VAL A 335 28.62 29.59 37.13
C VAL A 335 29.61 29.31 36.01
N GLN A 336 30.90 29.51 36.27
CA GLN A 336 31.93 29.24 35.27
C GLN A 336 33.17 28.62 35.92
N GLY A 337 33.67 27.53 35.31
CA GLY A 337 34.90 26.85 35.71
C GLY A 337 35.42 25.95 34.58
N SER A 338 36.57 25.30 34.76
CA SER A 338 37.04 24.29 33.82
C SER A 338 36.14 23.06 33.86
N SER A 339 35.83 22.56 35.04
CA SER A 339 34.69 21.66 35.30
C SER A 339 33.77 22.27 36.36
N VAL A 340 32.51 21.88 36.33
CA VAL A 340 31.49 22.29 37.30
C VAL A 340 30.86 21.03 37.89
N SER A 341 30.91 20.89 39.21
CA SER A 341 30.22 19.84 39.93
C SER A 341 29.38 20.45 41.04
N ILE A 342 28.06 20.24 41.00
CA ILE A 342 27.11 20.59 42.05
C ILE A 342 26.51 19.28 42.55
N ALA A 343 26.87 18.86 43.76
CA ALA A 343 26.31 17.66 44.37
C ALA A 343 24.85 17.89 44.79
N ALA A 344 24.09 16.81 44.93
CA ALA A 344 22.71 16.88 45.41
C ALA A 344 22.65 17.55 46.79
N SER A 345 21.65 18.39 46.99
CA SER A 345 21.37 19.08 48.23
C SER A 345 19.92 18.88 48.67
N ALA A 346 19.57 19.38 49.86
CA ALA A 346 18.18 19.42 50.30
C ALA A 346 17.33 20.47 49.55
N GLN A 347 17.95 21.44 48.87
CA GLN A 347 17.27 22.54 48.21
C GLN A 347 17.74 22.71 46.77
N ASN A 348 16.83 22.46 45.83
CA ASN A 348 17.04 22.69 44.40
C ASN A 348 17.47 24.13 44.10
N ILE A 349 18.15 24.31 42.97
CA ILE A 349 18.55 25.63 42.47
C ILE A 349 17.30 26.35 41.94
N SER A 350 16.94 27.48 42.54
CA SER A 350 15.80 28.31 42.12
C SER A 350 16.26 29.74 41.82
N VAL A 351 16.29 30.10 40.54
CA VAL A 351 16.90 31.34 40.05
C VAL A 351 15.97 32.11 39.09
N GLY A 352 16.28 33.36 38.77
CA GLY A 352 15.61 34.09 37.68
C GLY A 352 15.96 33.50 36.31
N SER A 353 17.26 33.32 36.06
CA SER A 353 17.85 32.67 34.88
C SER A 353 19.15 31.96 35.27
N ALA A 354 19.60 30.98 34.51
CA ALA A 354 20.85 30.27 34.78
C ALA A 354 21.78 30.26 33.57
N ALA A 355 23.07 30.50 33.80
CA ALA A 355 24.14 30.33 32.82
C ALA A 355 25.29 29.57 33.48
N ILE A 356 25.46 28.30 33.12
CA ILE A 356 26.49 27.42 33.67
C ILE A 356 27.42 26.98 32.55
N THR A 357 28.73 27.17 32.73
CA THR A 357 29.72 26.85 31.70
C THR A 357 30.90 26.09 32.29
N ALA A 358 31.11 24.87 31.80
CA ALA A 358 32.32 24.08 31.99
C ALA A 358 33.20 24.20 30.73
N VAL A 359 34.39 24.78 30.87
CA VAL A 359 35.26 25.14 29.74
C VAL A 359 36.06 23.94 29.21
N VAL A 360 36.42 22.98 30.07
CA VAL A 360 37.32 21.86 29.70
C VAL A 360 36.82 20.48 30.16
N GLY A 361 36.07 20.42 31.25
CA GLY A 361 35.56 19.17 31.84
C GLY A 361 34.05 19.14 31.90
N ASP A 362 33.54 18.27 32.77
CA ASP A 362 32.10 18.00 32.85
C ASP A 362 31.35 19.14 33.57
N ALA A 363 30.08 19.29 33.22
CA ALA A 363 29.10 20.03 34.00
C ALA A 363 28.13 19.04 34.64
N SER A 364 28.35 18.69 35.90
CA SER A 364 27.54 17.74 36.66
C SER A 364 26.74 18.45 37.75
N ILE A 365 25.42 18.52 37.61
CA ILE A 365 24.51 19.20 38.53
C ILE A 365 23.45 18.19 38.96
N ASN A 366 23.63 17.65 40.16
CA ASN A 366 22.78 16.59 40.71
C ASN A 366 21.60 17.16 41.53
N ASP A 367 21.24 18.42 41.30
CA ASP A 367 20.08 19.10 41.85
C ASP A 367 19.20 19.61 40.70
N ALA A 368 17.89 19.69 40.92
CA ALA A 368 17.02 20.28 39.92
C ALA A 368 17.31 21.78 39.74
N VAL A 369 17.31 22.25 38.49
CA VAL A 369 17.54 23.66 38.14
C VAL A 369 16.25 24.29 37.66
N THR A 370 15.73 25.25 38.40
CA THR A 370 14.50 25.98 38.06
C THR A 370 14.80 27.46 37.78
N ALA A 371 14.50 27.92 36.57
CA ALA A 371 14.48 29.33 36.20
C ALA A 371 13.04 29.86 36.16
N THR A 372 12.76 30.86 37.01
CA THR A 372 11.41 31.39 37.24
C THR A 372 10.98 32.42 36.19
N SER A 373 11.91 33.16 35.59
CA SER A 373 11.60 34.30 34.71
C SER A 373 12.42 34.39 33.42
N GLY A 374 13.47 33.59 33.28
CA GLY A 374 14.39 33.63 32.15
C GLY A 374 14.83 32.26 31.66
N ALA A 375 15.85 32.26 30.80
CA ALA A 375 16.38 31.06 30.16
C ALA A 375 17.39 30.32 31.07
N ILE A 376 17.62 29.04 30.73
CA ILE A 376 18.69 28.21 31.28
C ILE A 376 19.64 27.87 30.14
N GLY A 377 20.91 28.25 30.29
CA GLY A 377 22.00 27.86 29.40
C GLY A 377 23.03 27.03 30.17
N ILE A 378 23.29 25.80 29.72
CA ILE A 378 24.32 24.94 30.31
C ILE A 378 25.22 24.45 29.18
N THR A 379 26.52 24.64 29.32
CA THR A 379 27.47 24.27 28.27
C THR A 379 28.70 23.59 28.85
N SER A 380 29.03 22.42 28.34
CA SER A 380 30.38 21.85 28.41
C SER A 380 31.05 21.90 27.03
N THR A 381 32.25 22.47 26.97
CA THR A 381 33.00 22.61 25.71
C THR A 381 33.78 21.34 25.34
N SER A 382 34.17 20.53 26.32
CA SER A 382 34.90 19.27 26.05
C SER A 382 34.61 18.08 26.95
N GLY A 383 33.63 18.19 27.85
CA GLY A 383 33.17 17.10 28.72
C GLY A 383 31.68 16.84 28.57
N ASP A 384 31.17 16.04 29.49
CA ASP A 384 29.76 15.66 29.55
C ASP A 384 28.93 16.70 30.31
N VAL A 385 27.63 16.70 30.07
CA VAL A 385 26.65 17.44 30.88
C VAL A 385 25.75 16.42 31.55
N THR A 386 25.71 16.40 32.89
CA THR A 386 24.85 15.51 33.68
C THR A 386 23.97 16.36 34.59
N LEU A 387 22.65 16.19 34.51
CA LEU A 387 21.66 17.06 35.14
C LEU A 387 20.52 16.21 35.73
N ASP A 388 19.97 16.64 36.86
CA ASP A 388 18.64 16.16 37.29
C ASP A 388 17.54 16.89 36.47
N ALA A 389 16.39 17.22 37.06
CA ALA A 389 15.32 17.93 36.36
C ALA A 389 15.68 19.40 36.04
N VAL A 390 15.29 19.88 34.85
CA VAL A 390 15.54 21.25 34.40
C VAL A 390 14.23 21.90 33.99
N THR A 391 13.90 23.04 34.58
CA THR A 391 12.64 23.75 34.30
C THR A 391 12.88 25.24 34.09
N ALA A 392 12.52 25.77 32.91
CA ALA A 392 12.48 27.20 32.64
C ALA A 392 11.02 27.63 32.42
N THR A 393 10.39 28.25 33.43
CA THR A 393 8.94 28.52 33.43
C THR A 393 8.47 29.39 32.26
N THR A 394 9.30 30.35 31.85
CA THR A 394 8.97 31.32 30.78
C THR A 394 10.04 31.43 29.71
N GLY A 395 11.22 30.86 29.94
CA GLY A 395 12.38 30.97 29.07
C GLY A 395 12.66 29.73 28.23
N ALA A 396 13.78 29.76 27.53
CA ALA A 396 14.30 28.63 26.76
C ALA A 396 15.29 27.82 27.60
N ILE A 397 15.49 26.56 27.23
CA ILE A 397 16.57 25.72 27.75
C ILE A 397 17.53 25.42 26.60
N ASN A 398 18.80 25.75 26.78
CA ASN A 398 19.88 25.37 25.87
C ASN A 398 20.95 24.60 26.64
N ILE A 399 21.09 23.30 26.36
CA ILE A 399 22.08 22.42 26.96
C ILE A 399 22.97 21.88 25.86
N THR A 400 24.28 22.08 25.98
CA THR A 400 25.24 21.67 24.96
C THR A 400 26.46 21.00 25.58
N ALA A 401 26.74 19.76 25.18
CA ALA A 401 28.01 19.08 25.38
C ALA A 401 28.71 18.96 24.02
N THR A 402 29.68 19.84 23.74
CA THR A 402 30.24 19.99 22.37
C THR A 402 30.97 18.72 21.89
N THR A 403 31.62 18.01 22.79
CA THR A 403 32.33 16.74 22.49
C THR A 403 31.96 15.62 23.46
N GLY A 404 30.96 15.81 24.32
CA GLY A 404 30.54 14.87 25.35
C GLY A 404 29.08 14.48 25.21
N ASN A 405 28.58 13.73 26.17
CA ASN A 405 27.18 13.30 26.25
C ASN A 405 26.35 14.28 27.08
N VAL A 406 25.04 14.25 26.89
CA VAL A 406 24.06 14.95 27.74
C VAL A 406 23.22 13.89 28.44
N ASP A 407 23.27 13.82 29.77
CA ASP A 407 22.35 13.06 30.61
C ASP A 407 21.52 14.07 31.40
N VAL A 408 20.20 14.08 31.20
CA VAL A 408 19.32 15.05 31.83
C VAL A 408 18.02 14.42 32.30
N GLY A 409 17.53 14.90 33.44
CA GLY A 409 16.21 14.57 33.94
C GLY A 409 15.06 15.08 33.06
N ALA A 410 13.87 15.15 33.65
CA ALA A 410 12.73 15.79 32.99
C ALA A 410 13.06 17.26 32.66
N THR A 411 12.87 17.64 31.40
CA THR A 411 13.21 18.98 30.87
C THR A 411 11.95 19.71 30.41
N MET A 412 11.65 20.87 30.97
CA MET A 412 10.45 21.65 30.66
C MET A 412 10.78 23.12 30.38
N ALA A 413 10.36 23.65 29.23
CA ALA A 413 10.59 25.03 28.83
C ALA A 413 9.30 25.75 28.40
N GLY A 414 9.08 26.95 28.94
CA GLY A 414 7.99 27.84 28.52
C GLY A 414 8.15 28.40 27.10
N THR A 415 9.30 28.17 26.46
CA THR A 415 9.53 28.47 25.04
C THR A 415 10.14 27.28 24.31
N SER A 416 11.45 27.20 24.15
CA SER A 416 12.13 26.16 23.36
C SER A 416 13.10 25.33 24.19
N ILE A 417 13.28 24.06 23.81
CA ILE A 417 14.35 23.20 24.29
C ILE A 417 15.35 22.98 23.14
N THR A 418 16.63 23.15 23.42
CA THR A 418 17.73 22.75 22.54
C THR A 418 18.73 21.93 23.33
N LEU A 419 18.86 20.65 22.99
CA LEU A 419 19.86 19.74 23.57
C LEU A 419 20.81 19.29 22.48
N SER A 420 22.12 19.36 22.71
CA SER A 420 23.13 18.90 21.74
C SER A 420 24.25 18.16 22.46
N GLY A 421 24.57 16.95 22.00
CA GLY A 421 25.63 16.09 22.54
C GLY A 421 26.11 15.07 21.50
N GLN A 422 27.08 14.24 21.88
CA GLN A 422 27.38 13.01 21.15
C GLN A 422 26.21 12.03 21.29
N ASP A 423 25.74 11.86 22.52
CA ASP A 423 24.58 11.06 22.92
C ASP A 423 23.71 11.90 23.88
N ILE A 424 22.40 11.65 23.89
CA ILE A 424 21.46 12.34 24.76
C ILE A 424 20.61 11.32 25.51
N ASP A 425 20.83 11.18 26.81
CA ASP A 425 20.00 10.40 27.72
C ASP A 425 19.01 11.32 28.44
N LEU A 426 17.72 10.97 28.37
CA LEU A 426 16.63 11.66 29.05
C LEU A 426 16.01 10.74 30.11
N ALA A 427 15.72 11.28 31.29
CA ALA A 427 14.83 10.64 32.27
C ALA A 427 13.33 10.79 31.87
N GLY A 428 13.05 10.65 30.58
CA GLY A 428 11.72 10.34 30.04
C GLY A 428 10.88 11.49 29.49
N LYS A 429 11.24 12.78 29.68
CA LYS A 429 10.43 13.89 29.14
C LYS A 429 11.24 15.13 28.74
N ALA A 430 10.96 15.65 27.53
CA ALA A 430 11.37 16.96 27.04
C ALA A 430 10.15 17.72 26.48
N ASP A 431 9.71 18.79 27.16
CA ASP A 431 8.46 19.49 26.86
C ASP A 431 8.70 20.99 26.68
N ALA A 432 8.47 21.46 25.46
CA ALA A 432 8.64 22.84 25.07
C ALA A 432 7.31 23.41 24.53
N THR A 433 6.98 24.65 24.89
CA THR A 433 5.79 25.31 24.30
C THR A 433 5.94 25.57 22.79
N THR A 434 7.17 25.80 22.31
CA THR A 434 7.48 26.14 20.90
C THR A 434 8.26 25.03 20.22
N THR A 435 9.59 25.03 20.22
CA THR A 435 10.38 24.01 19.52
C THR A 435 11.12 23.12 20.50
N ALA A 436 11.02 21.80 20.32
CA ALA A 436 11.93 20.85 20.95
C ALA A 436 12.92 20.35 19.89
N MET A 437 14.19 20.76 20.02
CA MET A 437 15.27 20.40 19.11
C MET A 437 16.35 19.61 19.86
N LEU A 438 16.51 18.33 19.52
CA LEU A 438 17.51 17.45 20.13
C LEU A 438 18.47 16.98 19.04
N THR A 439 19.77 17.02 19.31
CA THR A 439 20.82 16.66 18.35
C THR A 439 21.85 15.75 19.00
N ALA A 440 21.73 14.46 18.74
CA ALA A 440 22.74 13.44 19.05
C ALA A 440 23.65 13.26 17.82
N THR A 441 24.87 13.79 17.91
CA THR A 441 25.80 13.88 16.77
C THR A 441 26.50 12.57 16.41
N ALA A 442 26.54 11.60 17.32
CA ALA A 442 27.21 10.32 17.12
C ALA A 442 26.42 9.10 17.62
N GLY A 443 25.67 9.26 18.71
CA GLY A 443 24.87 8.25 19.38
C GLY A 443 23.39 8.39 19.07
N ASN A 444 22.55 8.35 20.10
CA ASN A 444 21.10 8.38 20.01
C ASN A 444 20.50 9.40 21.00
N VAL A 445 19.19 9.60 20.88
CA VAL A 445 18.36 10.20 21.92
C VAL A 445 17.62 9.07 22.62
N SER A 446 17.91 8.87 23.91
CA SER A 446 17.61 7.64 24.63
C SER A 446 16.85 7.91 25.94
N ALA A 447 16.06 6.93 26.38
CA ALA A 447 15.51 6.88 27.72
C ALA A 447 15.47 5.44 28.25
N THR A 448 15.77 5.27 29.54
CA THR A 448 15.70 3.96 30.22
C THR A 448 14.27 3.46 30.44
N GLY A 449 13.27 4.30 30.21
CA GLY A 449 11.84 3.98 30.29
C GLY A 449 11.09 4.47 29.06
N ALA A 450 9.95 5.14 29.29
CA ALA A 450 9.23 5.83 28.23
C ALA A 450 9.95 7.14 27.89
N LEU A 451 9.91 7.54 26.63
CA LEU A 451 10.43 8.81 26.14
C LEU A 451 9.29 9.66 25.59
N GLU A 452 9.15 10.87 26.10
CA GLU A 452 8.17 11.86 25.66
C GLU A 452 8.87 13.12 25.16
N ILE A 453 8.59 13.55 23.94
CA ILE A 453 9.10 14.79 23.35
C ILE A 453 7.92 15.61 22.82
N GLU A 454 7.74 16.81 23.35
CA GLU A 454 6.61 17.68 22.99
C GLU A 454 7.07 19.09 22.59
N GLY A 455 6.45 19.61 21.54
CA GLY A 455 6.68 20.94 20.98
C GLY A 455 5.49 21.42 20.14
N SER A 456 5.42 22.72 19.84
CA SER A 456 4.75 23.18 18.60
C SER A 456 5.35 22.52 17.37
N ALA A 457 6.68 22.40 17.31
CA ALA A 457 7.41 21.58 16.33
C ALA A 457 8.51 20.77 17.05
N VAL A 458 8.79 19.58 16.53
CA VAL A 458 9.81 18.67 17.08
C VAL A 458 10.83 18.34 16.01
N THR A 459 12.11 18.43 16.34
CA THR A 459 13.21 18.00 15.48
C THR A 459 14.20 17.19 16.29
N VAL A 460 14.43 15.94 15.88
CA VAL A 460 15.43 15.07 16.50
C VAL A 460 16.38 14.58 15.42
N SER A 461 17.64 15.01 15.52
CA SER A 461 18.73 14.52 14.69
C SER A 461 19.55 13.52 15.49
N GLY A 462 19.75 12.33 14.94
CA GLY A 462 20.19 11.12 15.63
C GLY A 462 19.01 10.17 15.89
N PRO A 463 19.24 8.84 15.88
CA PRO A 463 18.20 7.85 16.14
C PRO A 463 17.61 8.01 17.55
N ILE A 464 16.33 7.70 17.70
CA ILE A 464 15.62 7.64 18.97
C ILE A 464 15.57 6.20 19.48
N LEU A 465 15.90 5.98 20.75
CA LEU A 465 15.85 4.68 21.42
C LEU A 465 15.10 4.76 22.76
N ALA A 466 13.83 4.34 22.75
CA ALA A 466 13.05 4.16 23.97
C ALA A 466 13.06 2.70 24.43
N ALA A 467 13.24 2.47 25.73
CA ALA A 467 13.15 1.13 26.31
C ALA A 467 11.69 0.61 26.28
N THR A 468 10.73 1.46 26.62
CA THR A 468 9.29 1.17 26.54
C THR A 468 8.64 1.96 25.41
N ASP A 469 7.85 2.99 25.73
CA ASP A 469 7.07 3.77 24.76
C ASP A 469 7.86 4.99 24.27
N ALA A 470 7.70 5.36 23.00
CA ALA A 470 8.17 6.64 22.47
C ALA A 470 6.96 7.47 22.03
N THR A 471 6.75 8.62 22.65
CA THR A 471 5.67 9.57 22.32
C THR A 471 6.27 10.88 21.85
N ILE A 472 5.98 11.26 20.61
CA ILE A 472 6.45 12.49 19.99
C ILE A 472 5.24 13.30 19.53
N THR A 473 5.10 14.52 20.04
CA THR A 473 3.97 15.39 19.75
C THR A 473 4.43 16.75 19.23
N ALA A 474 4.11 17.03 17.97
CA ALA A 474 4.17 18.36 17.36
C ALA A 474 2.74 18.94 17.27
N THR A 475 2.45 19.96 18.08
CA THR A 475 1.08 20.49 18.26
C THR A 475 0.63 21.43 17.15
N SER A 476 1.54 22.10 16.45
CA SER A 476 1.18 23.02 15.35
C SER A 476 2.12 23.02 14.14
N GLY A 477 3.18 22.23 14.17
CA GLY A 477 4.23 22.16 13.16
C GLY A 477 4.60 20.71 12.86
N ASN A 478 5.79 20.52 12.29
CA ASN A 478 6.25 19.21 11.86
C ASN A 478 6.92 18.44 13.00
N ALA A 479 6.88 17.12 12.89
CA ALA A 479 7.77 16.21 13.61
C ALA A 479 8.79 15.67 12.61
N THR A 480 10.06 16.07 12.74
CA THR A 480 11.16 15.62 11.87
C THR A 480 12.15 14.80 12.68
N LEU A 481 12.26 13.52 12.37
CA LEU A 481 12.91 12.50 13.18
C LEU A 481 13.80 11.62 12.28
N ASP A 482 14.93 11.17 12.79
CA ASP A 482 15.64 10.04 12.18
C ASP A 482 14.92 8.71 12.51
N ALA A 483 15.65 7.59 12.65
CA ALA A 483 15.05 6.31 13.02
C ALA A 483 14.48 6.33 14.45
N VAL A 484 13.36 5.67 14.69
CA VAL A 484 12.70 5.60 16.01
C VAL A 484 12.52 4.14 16.42
N THR A 485 13.05 3.76 17.58
CA THR A 485 12.91 2.40 18.12
C THR A 485 12.32 2.43 19.53
N ALA A 486 11.24 1.68 19.73
CA ALA A 486 10.63 1.39 21.03
C ALA A 486 10.78 -0.10 21.31
N THR A 487 11.70 -0.48 22.19
CA THR A 487 12.15 -1.87 22.33
C THR A 487 11.04 -2.82 22.77
N THR A 488 10.21 -2.38 23.72
CA THR A 488 9.12 -3.20 24.29
C THR A 488 7.75 -2.55 24.23
N GLY A 489 7.69 -1.24 23.94
CA GLY A 489 6.47 -0.45 23.98
C GLY A 489 5.97 0.00 22.61
N ALA A 490 5.15 1.03 22.62
CA ALA A 490 4.50 1.61 21.45
C ALA A 490 5.24 2.87 20.96
N ILE A 491 5.04 3.22 19.70
CA ILE A 491 5.48 4.48 19.11
C ILE A 491 4.24 5.29 18.74
N ASN A 492 4.11 6.49 19.29
CA ASN A 492 3.04 7.43 18.97
C ASN A 492 3.66 8.73 18.46
N ILE A 493 3.52 9.03 17.17
CA ILE A 493 4.02 10.26 16.55
C ILE A 493 2.85 11.06 16.01
N THR A 494 2.64 12.26 16.53
CA THR A 494 1.52 13.12 16.11
C THR A 494 2.04 14.50 15.70
N ALA A 495 1.77 14.91 14.47
CA ALA A 495 1.92 16.27 13.97
C ALA A 495 0.53 16.84 13.65
N THR A 496 -0.10 17.52 14.62
CA THR A 496 -1.55 17.84 14.58
C THR A 496 -1.96 18.67 13.36
N THR A 497 -1.11 19.60 12.94
CA THR A 497 -1.34 20.45 11.76
C THR A 497 -0.12 20.49 10.83
N GLY A 498 0.85 19.60 11.02
CA GLY A 498 2.08 19.55 10.24
C GLY A 498 2.34 18.17 9.68
N ASN A 499 3.55 17.97 9.14
CA ASN A 499 3.96 16.71 8.55
C ASN A 499 4.77 15.89 9.54
N VAL A 500 4.71 14.56 9.38
CA VAL A 500 5.63 13.63 10.02
C VAL A 500 6.69 13.25 8.98
N ASP A 501 7.95 13.52 9.28
CA ASP A 501 9.10 13.05 8.51
C ASP A 501 9.93 12.18 9.46
N VAL A 502 10.02 10.89 9.18
CA VAL A 502 10.61 9.90 10.08
C VAL A 502 11.44 8.86 9.32
N GLY A 503 12.54 8.44 9.92
CA GLY A 503 13.31 7.29 9.45
C GLY A 503 12.60 5.94 9.67
N ALA A 504 13.37 4.86 9.62
CA ALA A 504 12.88 3.54 9.98
C ALA A 504 12.34 3.53 11.42
N THR A 505 11.13 2.99 11.59
CA THR A 505 10.39 2.97 12.85
C THR A 505 10.12 1.52 13.27
N THR A 506 10.52 1.13 14.48
CA THR A 506 10.33 -0.24 14.99
C THR A 506 9.77 -0.22 16.41
N ALA A 507 8.62 -0.86 16.63
CA ALA A 507 7.96 -0.93 17.93
C ALA A 507 7.74 -2.37 18.38
N GLY A 508 8.08 -2.66 19.64
CA GLY A 508 7.78 -3.93 20.29
C GLY A 508 6.28 -4.20 20.47
N THR A 509 5.43 -3.18 20.31
CA THR A 509 3.97 -3.33 20.28
C THR A 509 3.34 -2.68 19.05
N SER A 510 3.00 -1.39 19.10
CA SER A 510 2.22 -0.70 18.06
C SER A 510 2.93 0.55 17.56
N ILE A 511 2.65 0.93 16.32
CA ILE A 511 3.03 2.19 15.72
C ILE A 511 1.75 2.94 15.40
N THR A 512 1.60 4.15 15.93
CA THR A 512 0.57 5.12 15.53
C THR A 512 1.25 6.39 15.05
N MET A 513 0.96 6.78 13.80
CA MET A 513 1.45 8.04 13.23
C MET A 513 0.27 8.85 12.66
N SER A 514 0.25 10.15 12.93
CA SER A 514 -0.75 11.06 12.37
C SER A 514 -0.11 12.38 11.96
N GLY A 515 -0.36 12.82 10.73
CA GLY A 515 0.12 14.08 10.17
C GLY A 515 -0.74 14.55 9.00
N GLN A 516 -0.43 15.70 8.40
CA GLN A 516 -0.98 16.06 7.09
C GLN A 516 -0.43 15.13 6.00
N ASP A 517 0.90 15.00 5.99
CA ASP A 517 1.68 14.01 5.25
C ASP A 517 2.51 13.18 6.24
N ILE A 518 2.82 11.95 5.86
CA ILE A 518 3.74 11.08 6.58
C ILE A 518 4.80 10.58 5.59
N ASP A 519 6.02 11.09 5.71
CA ASP A 519 7.18 10.67 4.94
C ASP A 519 8.01 9.68 5.76
N LEU A 520 8.12 8.44 5.27
CA LEU A 520 8.91 7.36 5.85
C LEU A 520 10.17 7.13 5.02
N ALA A 521 11.34 7.39 5.63
CA ALA A 521 12.62 6.92 5.11
C ALA A 521 12.92 5.50 5.64
N GLY A 522 12.14 4.51 5.16
CA GLY A 522 12.38 3.08 5.44
C GLY A 522 11.12 2.28 5.79
N LYS A 523 11.24 1.47 6.85
CA LYS A 523 10.22 0.52 7.32
C LYS A 523 9.46 1.05 8.54
N ALA A 524 8.16 0.80 8.63
CA ALA A 524 7.39 0.82 9.89
C ALA A 524 7.08 -0.62 10.32
N ASP A 525 7.70 -1.08 11.41
CA ASP A 525 7.63 -2.45 11.91
C ASP A 525 7.02 -2.50 13.31
N ALA A 526 5.79 -2.99 13.42
CA ALA A 526 5.09 -3.17 14.69
C ALA A 526 4.79 -4.65 14.93
N THR A 527 4.93 -5.11 16.17
CA THR A 527 4.53 -6.49 16.51
C THR A 527 3.00 -6.68 16.48
N THR A 528 2.23 -5.63 16.79
CA THR A 528 0.76 -5.68 16.92
C THR A 528 0.07 -4.84 15.84
N THR A 529 -0.04 -3.53 15.98
CA THR A 529 -0.76 -2.69 15.01
C THR A 529 0.15 -1.63 14.43
N ALA A 530 0.09 -1.45 13.11
CA ALA A 530 0.66 -0.30 12.44
C ALA A 530 -0.49 0.55 11.88
N MET A 531 -0.72 1.71 12.48
CA MET A 531 -1.77 2.66 12.10
C MET A 531 -1.15 3.98 11.67
N LEU A 532 -1.22 4.29 10.38
CA LEU A 532 -0.70 5.53 9.81
C LEU A 532 -1.86 6.34 9.23
N THR A 533 -1.97 7.61 9.61
CA THR A 533 -3.06 8.51 9.19
C THR A 533 -2.48 9.79 8.57
N ALA A 534 -2.47 9.86 7.25
CA ALA A 534 -2.21 11.07 6.49
C ALA A 534 -3.55 11.81 6.26
N THR A 535 -3.78 12.87 7.02
CA THR A 535 -5.07 13.58 7.08
C THR A 535 -5.38 14.46 5.86
N ALA A 536 -4.36 14.82 5.07
CA ALA A 536 -4.51 15.72 3.93
C ALA A 536 -3.81 15.22 2.66
N GLY A 537 -2.60 14.66 2.76
CA GLY A 537 -1.86 14.15 1.62
C GLY A 537 -1.65 12.64 1.71
N ASN A 538 -0.41 12.17 1.86
CA ASN A 538 -0.08 10.76 1.67
C ASN A 538 0.86 10.18 2.74
N VAL A 539 0.93 8.84 2.75
CA VAL A 539 2.03 8.10 3.38
C VAL A 539 3.04 7.76 2.30
N SER A 540 4.23 8.33 2.36
CA SER A 540 5.18 8.33 1.24
C SER A 540 6.57 7.84 1.63
N ALA A 541 7.33 7.36 0.64
CA ALA A 541 8.75 7.08 0.78
C ALA A 541 9.50 7.43 -0.51
N THR A 542 10.70 8.01 -0.40
CA THR A 542 11.57 8.29 -1.55
C THR A 542 12.18 7.03 -2.18
N GLY A 543 12.02 5.87 -1.53
CA GLY A 543 12.49 4.57 -1.99
C GLY A 543 11.40 3.50 -1.89
N ALA A 544 11.75 2.35 -1.35
CA ALA A 544 10.77 1.33 -0.98
C ALA A 544 10.09 1.72 0.32
N LEU A 545 8.80 1.42 0.43
CA LEU A 545 8.00 1.57 1.63
C LEU A 545 7.59 0.19 2.14
N GLU A 546 7.85 -0.07 3.41
CA GLU A 546 7.46 -1.32 4.08
C GLU A 546 6.69 -1.02 5.36
N ILE A 547 5.50 -1.58 5.50
CA ILE A 547 4.66 -1.44 6.69
C ILE A 547 4.27 -2.84 7.18
N GLU A 548 4.60 -3.16 8.42
CA GLU A 548 4.36 -4.46 9.03
C GLU A 548 3.64 -4.33 10.39
N GLY A 549 2.67 -5.20 10.60
CA GLY A 549 1.87 -5.33 11.82
C GLY A 549 1.25 -6.72 11.94
N SER A 550 0.70 -7.08 13.10
CA SER A 550 -0.38 -8.10 13.16
C SER A 550 -1.57 -7.64 12.34
N ALA A 551 -1.95 -6.37 12.45
CA ALA A 551 -2.90 -5.69 11.56
C ALA A 551 -2.32 -4.35 11.10
N VAL A 552 -2.67 -3.93 9.89
CA VAL A 552 -2.20 -2.68 9.28
C VAL A 552 -3.38 -1.84 8.83
N THR A 553 -3.37 -0.56 9.20
CA THR A 553 -4.34 0.42 8.73
C THR A 553 -3.63 1.66 8.24
N VAL A 554 -3.87 2.03 6.99
CA VAL A 554 -3.33 3.26 6.41
C VAL A 554 -4.48 4.08 5.84
N SER A 555 -4.74 5.22 6.49
CA SER A 555 -5.69 6.22 6.01
C SER A 555 -4.93 7.35 5.31
N GLY A 556 -5.32 7.65 4.08
CA GLY A 556 -4.56 8.44 3.11
C GLY A 556 -3.85 7.53 2.09
N PRO A 557 -3.65 8.00 0.85
CA PRO A 557 -2.96 7.23 -0.19
C PRO A 557 -1.53 6.89 0.20
N ILE A 558 -1.09 5.70 -0.15
CA ILE A 558 0.31 5.26 -0.10
C ILE A 558 1.02 5.62 -1.41
N LEU A 559 2.20 6.24 -1.32
CA LEU A 559 3.06 6.57 -2.46
C LEU A 559 4.51 6.13 -2.24
N ALA A 560 4.88 4.98 -2.81
CA ALA A 560 6.25 4.51 -2.86
C ALA A 560 6.91 4.87 -4.20
N ALA A 561 8.17 5.31 -4.16
CA ALA A 561 8.94 5.55 -5.37
C ALA A 561 9.32 4.24 -6.08
N THR A 562 9.71 3.21 -5.31
CA THR A 562 9.99 1.86 -5.82
C THR A 562 8.91 0.87 -5.38
N ASP A 563 9.20 -0.03 -4.45
CA ASP A 563 8.29 -1.10 -4.01
C ASP A 563 7.44 -0.63 -2.83
N ALA A 564 6.17 -1.04 -2.77
CA ALA A 564 5.29 -0.88 -1.63
C ALA A 564 4.93 -2.25 -1.06
N THR A 565 5.38 -2.55 0.16
CA THR A 565 5.10 -3.81 0.85
C THR A 565 4.28 -3.55 2.10
N VAL A 566 3.13 -4.21 2.22
CA VAL A 566 2.30 -4.18 3.42
C VAL A 566 2.09 -5.61 3.91
N THR A 567 2.43 -5.87 5.17
CA THR A 567 2.28 -7.19 5.78
C THR A 567 1.45 -7.10 7.06
N ALA A 568 0.25 -7.67 7.02
CA ALA A 568 -0.59 -7.95 8.18
C ALA A 568 -0.46 -9.43 8.54
N THR A 569 0.30 -9.74 9.59
CA THR A 569 0.72 -11.11 9.90
C THR A 569 -0.39 -11.98 10.46
N SER A 570 -1.39 -11.41 11.15
CA SER A 570 -2.47 -12.17 11.77
C SER A 570 -3.87 -11.55 11.71
N GLY A 571 -4.01 -10.38 11.10
CA GLY A 571 -5.24 -9.60 11.00
C GLY A 571 -5.31 -8.88 9.65
N ASP A 572 -6.13 -7.83 9.60
CA ASP A 572 -6.51 -7.21 8.33
C ASP A 572 -5.49 -6.17 7.86
N ALA A 573 -5.46 -5.95 6.54
CA ALA A 573 -4.77 -4.84 5.90
C ALA A 573 -5.81 -3.91 5.27
N THR A 574 -6.08 -2.77 5.91
CA THR A 574 -7.05 -1.77 5.43
C THR A 574 -6.29 -0.55 4.90
N LEU A 575 -6.38 -0.29 3.60
CA LEU A 575 -5.58 0.68 2.88
C LEU A 575 -6.48 1.51 1.95
N ASP A 576 -6.20 2.80 1.81
CA ASP A 576 -6.78 3.61 0.73
C ASP A 576 -6.10 3.25 -0.62
N ALA A 577 -5.77 4.23 -1.47
CA ALA A 577 -5.04 3.96 -2.71
C ALA A 577 -3.56 3.61 -2.44
N VAL A 578 -2.98 2.70 -3.21
CA VAL A 578 -1.56 2.31 -3.12
C VAL A 578 -0.89 2.48 -4.45
N THR A 579 0.16 3.30 -4.51
CA THR A 579 0.95 3.54 -5.72
C THR A 579 2.42 3.21 -5.49
N ALA A 580 2.97 2.35 -6.33
CA ALA A 580 4.40 2.03 -6.42
C ALA A 580 4.91 2.47 -7.80
N THR A 581 5.55 3.63 -7.88
CA THR A 581 5.78 4.34 -9.16
C THR A 581 6.64 3.53 -10.14
N ALA A 582 7.73 2.93 -9.66
CA ALA A 582 8.64 2.14 -10.48
C ALA A 582 8.71 0.66 -10.10
N GLY A 583 8.22 0.29 -8.91
CA GLY A 583 8.38 -1.06 -8.33
C GLY A 583 7.09 -1.86 -8.28
N ALA A 584 7.06 -2.85 -7.39
CA ALA A 584 5.95 -3.76 -7.17
C ALA A 584 5.11 -3.36 -5.95
N ILE A 585 3.85 -3.77 -5.93
CA ILE A 585 2.99 -3.74 -4.75
C ILE A 585 2.84 -5.18 -4.24
N SER A 586 3.12 -5.40 -2.97
CA SER A 586 2.90 -6.69 -2.29
C SER A 586 2.12 -6.44 -1.00
N ILE A 587 0.88 -6.91 -0.94
CA ILE A 587 0.02 -6.82 0.25
C ILE A 587 -0.32 -8.24 0.70
N ASN A 588 0.05 -8.58 1.93
CA ASN A 588 -0.15 -9.91 2.49
C ASN A 588 -0.86 -9.82 3.85
N ALA A 589 -2.08 -10.34 3.92
CA ALA A 589 -2.88 -10.50 5.13
C ALA A 589 -3.16 -11.99 5.36
N ALA A 590 -2.14 -12.76 5.74
CA ALA A 590 -2.17 -14.24 5.63
C ALA A 590 -3.36 -14.91 6.37
N THR A 591 -3.84 -14.29 7.45
CA THR A 591 -5.03 -14.76 8.19
C THR A 591 -6.07 -13.66 8.38
N GLY A 592 -6.04 -12.58 7.61
CA GLY A 592 -7.03 -11.52 7.65
C GLY A 592 -7.45 -11.08 6.27
N ASP A 593 -8.28 -10.06 6.20
CA ASP A 593 -8.82 -9.54 4.96
C ASP A 593 -7.96 -8.39 4.42
N ILE A 594 -8.02 -8.17 3.10
CA ILE A 594 -7.40 -7.02 2.46
C ILE A 594 -8.51 -6.11 1.96
N ASP A 595 -8.62 -4.91 2.53
CA ASP A 595 -9.41 -3.83 1.99
C ASP A 595 -8.47 -2.83 1.32
N VAL A 596 -8.56 -2.63 0.01
CA VAL A 596 -7.67 -1.71 -0.70
C VAL A 596 -8.39 -0.86 -1.75
N GLY A 597 -7.95 0.39 -1.86
CA GLY A 597 -8.32 1.32 -2.92
C GLY A 597 -7.72 0.98 -4.28
N ALA A 598 -7.60 2.00 -5.13
CA ALA A 598 -6.88 1.86 -6.39
C ALA A 598 -5.43 1.44 -6.15
N THR A 599 -4.96 0.42 -6.86
CA THR A 599 -3.59 -0.12 -6.73
C THR A 599 -2.85 0.06 -8.05
N MET A 600 -1.75 0.81 -8.07
CA MET A 600 -0.99 1.13 -9.28
C MET A 600 0.48 0.78 -9.10
N ALA A 601 0.97 -0.25 -9.80
CA ALA A 601 2.35 -0.70 -9.74
C ALA A 601 3.09 -0.49 -11.06
N GLY A 602 4.30 0.07 -10.98
CA GLY A 602 5.22 0.16 -12.12
C GLY A 602 5.66 -1.19 -12.66
N THR A 603 5.54 -2.27 -11.87
CA THR A 603 5.83 -3.66 -12.27
C THR A 603 4.65 -4.60 -11.99
N SER A 604 4.58 -5.19 -10.80
CA SER A 604 3.59 -6.22 -10.45
C SER A 604 2.78 -5.87 -9.21
N ILE A 605 1.55 -6.39 -9.13
CA ILE A 605 0.70 -6.40 -7.94
C ILE A 605 0.57 -7.85 -7.45
N THR A 606 0.82 -8.07 -6.16
CA THR A 606 0.55 -9.33 -5.46
C THR A 606 -0.29 -9.05 -4.22
N LEU A 607 -1.52 -9.55 -4.18
CA LEU A 607 -2.40 -9.47 -3.02
C LEU A 607 -2.72 -10.88 -2.51
N SER A 608 -2.58 -11.14 -1.22
CA SER A 608 -2.86 -12.44 -0.61
C SER A 608 -3.56 -12.27 0.73
N GLY A 609 -4.84 -12.64 0.82
CA GLY A 609 -5.69 -12.49 2.00
C GLY A 609 -6.66 -13.65 2.21
N GLN A 610 -7.46 -13.61 3.27
CA GLN A 610 -8.66 -14.45 3.38
C GLN A 610 -9.71 -13.97 2.37
N ASP A 611 -10.10 -12.69 2.45
CA ASP A 611 -10.90 -11.95 1.49
C ASP A 611 -10.08 -10.81 0.88
N ILE A 612 -10.41 -10.37 -0.34
CA ILE A 612 -9.79 -9.20 -0.99
C ILE A 612 -10.88 -8.28 -1.52
N ASP A 613 -11.10 -7.16 -0.87
CA ASP A 613 -12.02 -6.11 -1.29
C ASP A 613 -11.28 -5.00 -2.05
N LEU A 614 -11.63 -4.83 -3.32
CA LEU A 614 -11.14 -3.78 -4.21
C LEU A 614 -12.18 -2.66 -4.30
N THR A 615 -11.81 -1.45 -3.87
CA THR A 615 -12.67 -0.25 -4.07
C THR A 615 -12.24 0.61 -5.26
N GLY A 616 -11.16 0.23 -5.96
CA GLY A 616 -10.68 0.87 -7.18
C GLY A 616 -9.94 -0.09 -8.12
N LYS A 617 -9.49 0.43 -9.26
CA LYS A 617 -8.75 -0.32 -10.28
C LYS A 617 -7.40 -0.83 -9.77
N ALA A 618 -7.05 -2.07 -10.11
CA ALA A 618 -5.69 -2.61 -10.00
C ALA A 618 -4.96 -2.53 -11.35
N ASP A 619 -3.83 -1.84 -11.42
CA ASP A 619 -3.07 -1.53 -12.64
C ASP A 619 -1.59 -1.89 -12.47
N ALA A 620 -1.07 -2.79 -13.32
CA ALA A 620 0.31 -3.27 -13.26
C ALA A 620 0.93 -3.45 -14.66
N THR A 621 2.22 -3.16 -14.84
CA THR A 621 2.83 -3.34 -16.18
C THR A 621 3.15 -4.80 -16.52
N THR A 622 3.40 -5.67 -15.52
CA THR A 622 3.83 -7.05 -15.73
C THR A 622 2.81 -8.09 -15.29
N THR A 623 2.44 -8.14 -14.01
CA THR A 623 1.53 -9.17 -13.47
C THR A 623 0.65 -8.62 -12.35
N ALA A 624 -0.62 -9.00 -12.33
CA ALA A 624 -1.49 -8.88 -11.17
C ALA A 624 -1.87 -10.28 -10.69
N MET A 625 -1.42 -10.65 -9.49
CA MET A 625 -1.73 -11.91 -8.82
C MET A 625 -2.52 -11.63 -7.55
N LEU A 626 -3.79 -12.03 -7.52
CA LEU A 626 -4.67 -11.86 -6.37
C LEU A 626 -5.08 -13.25 -5.85
N THR A 627 -4.92 -13.49 -4.56
CA THR A 627 -5.19 -14.77 -3.90
C THR A 627 -6.09 -14.56 -2.68
N ALA A 628 -7.38 -14.84 -2.84
CA ALA A 628 -8.32 -14.99 -1.74
C ALA A 628 -8.36 -16.47 -1.32
N THR A 629 -7.85 -16.76 -0.11
CA THR A 629 -7.64 -18.14 0.36
C THR A 629 -8.91 -18.80 0.89
N VAL A 630 -9.88 -18.01 1.36
CA VAL A 630 -11.13 -18.50 1.96
C VAL A 630 -12.35 -17.79 1.36
N GLY A 631 -12.29 -16.47 1.27
CA GLY A 631 -13.33 -15.58 0.77
C GLY A 631 -13.29 -15.39 -0.74
N ASP A 632 -13.64 -14.19 -1.17
CA ASP A 632 -13.77 -13.81 -2.57
C ASP A 632 -12.71 -12.71 -2.91
N ILE A 633 -12.55 -12.41 -4.20
CA ILE A 633 -11.98 -11.17 -4.71
C ILE A 633 -13.17 -10.32 -5.11
N SER A 634 -13.44 -9.28 -4.35
CA SER A 634 -14.74 -8.66 -4.24
C SER A 634 -14.67 -7.15 -4.49
N SER A 635 -15.78 -6.57 -4.98
CA SER A 635 -15.95 -5.12 -5.02
C SER A 635 -17.42 -4.73 -4.88
N THR A 636 -17.68 -3.66 -4.14
CA THR A 636 -19.01 -3.01 -4.09
C THR A 636 -19.38 -2.29 -5.38
N GLY A 637 -18.42 -2.12 -6.29
CA GLY A 637 -18.61 -1.64 -7.65
C GLY A 637 -18.04 -2.64 -8.65
N ASN A 638 -17.08 -2.18 -9.46
CA ASN A 638 -16.40 -3.01 -10.45
C ASN A 638 -15.18 -3.71 -9.84
N VAL A 639 -14.97 -4.97 -10.21
CA VAL A 639 -13.63 -5.57 -10.14
C VAL A 639 -12.91 -5.23 -11.45
N GLU A 640 -12.05 -4.21 -11.41
CA GLU A 640 -11.29 -3.73 -12.58
C GLU A 640 -9.79 -4.00 -12.42
N ILE A 641 -9.23 -4.84 -13.30
CA ILE A 641 -7.82 -5.23 -13.27
C ILE A 641 -7.22 -5.09 -14.68
N GLU A 642 -6.17 -4.29 -14.81
CA GLU A 642 -5.35 -4.17 -16.01
C GLU A 642 -3.92 -4.56 -15.68
N ALA A 643 -3.38 -5.59 -16.34
CA ALA A 643 -2.02 -6.02 -16.07
C ALA A 643 -1.33 -6.62 -17.30
N GLY A 644 0.00 -6.78 -17.26
CA GLY A 644 0.70 -7.57 -18.28
C GLY A 644 0.14 -9.01 -18.39
N SER A 645 -0.10 -9.68 -17.26
CA SER A 645 -0.86 -10.94 -17.11
C SER A 645 -1.67 -10.91 -15.81
N ILE A 646 -2.82 -11.59 -15.78
CA ILE A 646 -3.72 -11.60 -14.62
C ILE A 646 -3.87 -13.05 -14.10
N SER A 647 -3.68 -13.25 -12.80
CA SER A 647 -3.89 -14.54 -12.11
C SER A 647 -4.73 -14.34 -10.86
N LEU A 648 -5.90 -14.96 -10.83
CA LEU A 648 -6.87 -14.86 -9.74
C LEU A 648 -7.04 -16.25 -9.11
N ILE A 649 -6.88 -16.32 -7.79
CA ILE A 649 -7.12 -17.52 -6.98
C ILE A 649 -8.20 -17.18 -5.96
N GLY A 650 -9.28 -17.96 -5.94
CA GLY A 650 -10.49 -17.66 -5.20
C GLY A 650 -11.62 -17.16 -6.11
N ARG A 651 -12.85 -17.10 -5.59
CA ARG A 651 -14.02 -16.64 -6.36
C ARG A 651 -13.94 -15.13 -6.59
N VAL A 652 -14.32 -14.65 -7.77
CA VAL A 652 -14.41 -13.22 -8.09
C VAL A 652 -15.86 -12.77 -8.07
N ARG A 653 -16.16 -11.68 -7.36
CA ARG A 653 -17.51 -11.09 -7.26
C ARG A 653 -17.49 -9.57 -7.44
N ALA A 654 -18.18 -9.08 -8.46
CA ALA A 654 -18.47 -7.66 -8.59
C ALA A 654 -19.97 -7.41 -8.42
N VAL A 655 -20.33 -6.30 -7.76
CA VAL A 655 -21.73 -5.84 -7.74
C VAL A 655 -22.15 -5.39 -9.14
N THR A 656 -21.29 -4.67 -9.85
CA THR A 656 -21.51 -4.23 -11.23
C THR A 656 -20.71 -5.08 -12.20
N ASP A 657 -19.61 -4.59 -12.76
CA ASP A 657 -18.88 -5.26 -13.84
C ASP A 657 -17.59 -5.93 -13.34
N VAL A 658 -17.21 -7.03 -13.99
CA VAL A 658 -15.85 -7.59 -13.91
C VAL A 658 -15.10 -7.24 -15.19
N LEU A 659 -14.08 -6.40 -15.09
CA LEU A 659 -13.31 -5.87 -16.20
C LEU A 659 -11.85 -6.32 -16.08
N LEU A 660 -11.43 -7.29 -16.90
CA LEU A 660 -10.08 -7.87 -16.88
C LEU A 660 -9.36 -7.60 -18.21
N THR A 661 -8.23 -6.90 -18.18
CA THR A 661 -7.44 -6.58 -19.37
C THR A 661 -5.99 -7.04 -19.20
N ALA A 662 -5.59 -8.09 -19.92
CA ALA A 662 -4.21 -8.54 -20.01
C ALA A 662 -3.51 -7.93 -21.25
N LEU A 663 -2.46 -7.16 -21.01
CA LEU A 663 -1.74 -6.39 -22.03
C LEU A 663 -0.79 -7.26 -22.87
N THR A 664 -0.08 -8.19 -22.24
CA THR A 664 1.01 -8.96 -22.88
C THR A 664 0.86 -10.48 -22.78
N GLY A 665 0.19 -10.98 -21.75
CA GLY A 665 0.03 -12.39 -21.45
C GLY A 665 -1.44 -12.77 -21.29
N GLY A 666 -1.70 -13.75 -20.42
CA GLY A 666 -3.03 -14.35 -20.26
C GLY A 666 -3.80 -13.87 -19.03
N ILE A 667 -5.06 -14.32 -18.97
CA ILE A 667 -5.93 -14.19 -17.80
C ILE A 667 -6.21 -15.60 -17.30
N SER A 668 -5.93 -15.87 -16.03
CA SER A 668 -6.31 -17.14 -15.38
C SER A 668 -7.12 -16.90 -14.10
N SER A 669 -8.19 -17.65 -13.91
CA SER A 669 -8.94 -17.72 -12.65
C SER A 669 -9.22 -19.17 -12.28
N THR A 670 -8.93 -19.56 -11.04
CA THR A 670 -9.10 -20.95 -10.57
C THR A 670 -10.51 -21.27 -10.10
N ASP A 671 -11.36 -20.27 -9.88
CA ASP A 671 -12.73 -20.40 -9.35
C ASP A 671 -13.72 -19.56 -10.20
N SER A 672 -14.96 -19.50 -9.74
CA SER A 672 -16.08 -18.77 -10.33
C SER A 672 -15.84 -17.26 -10.39
N ILE A 673 -16.27 -16.63 -11.48
CA ILE A 673 -16.33 -15.18 -11.66
C ILE A 673 -17.80 -14.79 -11.83
N SER A 674 -18.26 -13.82 -11.05
CA SER A 674 -19.66 -13.37 -11.09
C SER A 674 -19.80 -11.85 -11.09
N ALA A 675 -20.70 -11.35 -11.94
CA ALA A 675 -21.12 -9.96 -12.03
C ALA A 675 -22.62 -9.86 -11.71
N MET A 676 -22.96 -9.36 -10.51
CA MET A 676 -24.32 -9.47 -9.97
C MET A 676 -25.34 -8.61 -10.72
N LEU A 677 -24.94 -7.42 -11.18
CA LEU A 677 -25.82 -6.46 -11.87
C LEU A 677 -25.21 -5.93 -13.17
N GLY A 678 -24.11 -6.51 -13.65
CA GLY A 678 -23.36 -6.01 -14.80
C GLY A 678 -22.73 -7.11 -15.66
N ASP A 679 -21.71 -6.72 -16.41
CA ASP A 679 -21.07 -7.53 -17.44
C ASP A 679 -19.78 -8.19 -16.93
N ILE A 680 -19.40 -9.31 -17.55
CA ILE A 680 -18.04 -9.87 -17.43
C ILE A 680 -17.32 -9.62 -18.75
N VAL A 681 -16.28 -8.79 -18.72
CA VAL A 681 -15.43 -8.47 -19.86
C VAL A 681 -13.99 -8.88 -19.57
N ALA A 682 -13.46 -9.83 -20.33
CA ALA A 682 -12.06 -10.25 -20.25
C ALA A 682 -11.38 -10.16 -21.61
N SER A 683 -10.25 -9.45 -21.69
CA SER A 683 -9.49 -9.23 -22.91
C SER A 683 -8.02 -9.55 -22.70
N ALA A 684 -7.50 -10.55 -23.43
CA ALA A 684 -6.11 -10.99 -23.44
C ALA A 684 -5.62 -11.13 -24.90
N ALA A 685 -5.51 -10.02 -25.64
CA ALA A 685 -5.22 -10.05 -27.07
C ALA A 685 -3.93 -10.82 -27.44
N ASN A 686 -2.97 -10.90 -26.51
CA ASN A 686 -1.67 -11.54 -26.68
C ASN A 686 -1.50 -12.84 -25.87
N GLY A 687 -2.52 -13.31 -25.14
CA GLY A 687 -2.43 -14.53 -24.34
C GLY A 687 -3.76 -15.25 -24.11
N PRO A 688 -3.72 -16.43 -23.48
CA PRO A 688 -4.91 -17.26 -23.29
C PRO A 688 -5.79 -16.71 -22.16
N ILE A 689 -7.09 -16.98 -22.24
CA ILE A 689 -8.04 -16.84 -21.12
C ILE A 689 -8.35 -18.25 -20.61
N ALA A 690 -8.11 -18.52 -19.33
CA ALA A 690 -8.39 -19.79 -18.67
C ALA A 690 -9.14 -19.55 -17.35
N VAL A 691 -10.45 -19.73 -17.34
CA VAL A 691 -11.34 -19.44 -16.21
C VAL A 691 -12.18 -20.67 -15.87
N ASN A 692 -12.81 -20.69 -14.68
CA ASN A 692 -13.65 -21.82 -14.27
C ASN A 692 -15.13 -21.65 -14.62
N ASP A 693 -15.93 -21.06 -13.73
CA ASP A 693 -17.35 -20.77 -13.94
C ASP A 693 -17.54 -19.26 -14.13
N LEU A 694 -18.48 -18.85 -14.98
CA LEU A 694 -18.82 -17.45 -15.23
C LEU A 694 -20.33 -17.25 -15.10
N GLU A 695 -20.75 -16.21 -14.37
CA GLU A 695 -22.16 -15.82 -14.26
C GLU A 695 -22.31 -14.29 -14.30
N ALA A 696 -22.98 -13.77 -15.32
CA ALA A 696 -23.25 -12.33 -15.47
C ALA A 696 -24.74 -12.08 -15.64
N THR A 697 -25.28 -11.11 -14.90
CA THR A 697 -26.65 -10.61 -15.16
C THR A 697 -26.73 -9.85 -16.49
N GLY A 698 -25.62 -9.24 -16.92
CA GLY A 698 -25.46 -8.65 -18.24
C GLY A 698 -24.78 -9.61 -19.24
N ASP A 699 -23.86 -9.06 -20.03
CA ASP A 699 -23.15 -9.77 -21.08
C ASP A 699 -21.88 -10.46 -20.56
N ILE A 700 -21.49 -11.57 -21.19
CA ILE A 700 -20.15 -12.16 -21.06
C ILE A 700 -19.39 -11.94 -22.35
N ARG A 701 -18.23 -11.26 -22.30
CA ARG A 701 -17.35 -11.04 -23.45
C ARG A 701 -15.92 -11.44 -23.14
N LEU A 702 -15.45 -12.53 -23.75
CA LEU A 702 -14.07 -13.04 -23.62
C LEU A 702 -13.34 -12.94 -24.97
N VAL A 703 -12.16 -12.33 -25.00
CA VAL A 703 -11.32 -12.23 -26.20
C VAL A 703 -9.88 -12.60 -25.86
N GLY A 704 -9.37 -13.73 -26.34
CA GLY A 704 -8.01 -14.20 -26.03
C GLY A 704 -7.33 -14.89 -27.21
N THR A 705 -6.06 -15.27 -27.09
CA THR A 705 -5.42 -16.14 -28.11
C THR A 705 -6.05 -17.53 -28.13
N SER A 706 -6.49 -18.01 -26.97
CA SER A 706 -7.41 -19.13 -26.78
C SER A 706 -8.33 -18.84 -25.60
N VAL A 707 -9.52 -19.39 -25.56
CA VAL A 707 -10.47 -19.23 -24.46
C VAL A 707 -10.81 -20.60 -23.90
N ASN A 708 -10.59 -20.81 -22.60
CA ASN A 708 -10.93 -22.04 -21.89
C ASN A 708 -11.76 -21.71 -20.66
N VAL A 709 -12.99 -22.21 -20.62
CA VAL A 709 -13.91 -22.13 -19.48
C VAL A 709 -14.08 -23.57 -18.96
N ALA A 710 -13.44 -23.90 -17.84
CA ALA A 710 -13.45 -25.29 -17.34
C ALA A 710 -14.85 -25.75 -16.90
N GLY A 711 -15.66 -24.83 -16.36
CA GLY A 711 -17.03 -25.04 -15.93
C GLY A 711 -18.06 -24.47 -16.90
N THR A 712 -19.01 -23.71 -16.38
CA THR A 712 -20.15 -23.13 -17.12
C THR A 712 -19.95 -21.63 -17.39
N ALA A 713 -20.56 -21.12 -18.45
CA ALA A 713 -20.66 -19.68 -18.73
C ALA A 713 -22.13 -19.29 -18.92
N ILE A 714 -22.69 -18.55 -17.95
CA ILE A 714 -24.09 -18.16 -17.90
C ILE A 714 -24.19 -16.64 -18.07
N ALA A 715 -24.57 -16.20 -19.27
CA ALA A 715 -24.92 -14.81 -19.53
C ALA A 715 -26.45 -14.64 -19.50
N HIS A 716 -26.94 -13.70 -18.69
CA HIS A 716 -28.33 -13.29 -18.76
C HIS A 716 -28.61 -12.24 -19.85
N GLY A 717 -27.56 -11.64 -20.42
CA GLY A 717 -27.58 -10.93 -21.69
C GLY A 717 -27.09 -11.81 -22.84
N SER A 718 -26.07 -11.32 -23.55
CA SER A 718 -25.37 -11.99 -24.66
C SER A 718 -24.08 -12.66 -24.20
N ALA A 719 -23.67 -13.73 -24.87
CA ALA A 719 -22.38 -14.38 -24.62
C ALA A 719 -21.50 -14.31 -25.88
N PHE A 720 -20.33 -13.69 -25.78
CA PHE A 720 -19.34 -13.56 -26.85
C PHE A 720 -18.00 -14.15 -26.39
N LEU A 721 -17.57 -15.27 -26.97
CA LEU A 721 -16.24 -15.83 -26.70
C LEU A 721 -15.45 -15.93 -28.00
N GLN A 722 -14.29 -15.27 -28.05
CA GLN A 722 -13.44 -15.21 -29.23
C GLN A 722 -12.02 -15.68 -28.92
N ALA A 723 -11.56 -16.69 -29.67
CA ALA A 723 -10.18 -17.11 -29.75
C ALA A 723 -9.53 -16.57 -31.04
N LEU A 724 -8.52 -15.71 -30.90
CA LEU A 724 -7.86 -15.04 -32.02
C LEU A 724 -6.95 -15.98 -32.84
N THR A 725 -6.38 -17.01 -32.21
CA THR A 725 -5.43 -17.93 -32.88
C THR A 725 -5.65 -19.41 -32.54
N GLY A 726 -6.27 -19.72 -31.41
CA GLY A 726 -6.41 -21.07 -30.86
C GLY A 726 -7.86 -21.46 -30.64
N ASN A 727 -8.09 -22.30 -29.63
CA ASN A 727 -9.38 -22.95 -29.41
C ASN A 727 -10.29 -22.16 -28.47
N VAL A 728 -11.61 -22.37 -28.60
CA VAL A 728 -12.60 -22.06 -27.57
C VAL A 728 -13.05 -23.37 -26.93
N SER A 729 -12.81 -23.56 -25.64
CA SER A 729 -13.18 -24.77 -24.91
C SER A 729 -14.08 -24.43 -23.75
N VAL A 730 -15.24 -25.08 -23.62
CA VAL A 730 -16.14 -24.96 -22.47
C VAL A 730 -16.53 -26.35 -21.98
N GLY A 731 -16.07 -26.72 -20.78
CA GLY A 731 -16.30 -28.05 -20.21
C GLY A 731 -17.76 -28.30 -19.77
N GLY A 732 -18.45 -27.24 -19.35
CA GLY A 732 -19.86 -27.23 -19.00
C GLY A 732 -20.76 -26.62 -20.09
N SER A 733 -21.78 -25.87 -19.69
CA SER A 733 -22.70 -25.21 -20.62
C SER A 733 -22.32 -23.75 -20.88
N VAL A 734 -22.47 -23.29 -22.12
CA VAL A 734 -22.54 -21.86 -22.45
C VAL A 734 -24.00 -21.49 -22.66
N THR A 735 -24.51 -20.51 -21.93
CA THR A 735 -25.89 -20.05 -22.07
C THR A 735 -26.00 -18.54 -22.21
N ALA A 736 -26.94 -18.09 -23.05
CA ALA A 736 -27.29 -16.68 -23.23
C ALA A 736 -28.81 -16.51 -23.21
N SER A 737 -29.38 -15.95 -22.12
CA SER A 737 -30.84 -15.85 -21.98
C SER A 737 -31.45 -14.52 -22.43
N GLY A 738 -30.66 -13.46 -22.60
CA GLY A 738 -31.14 -12.14 -22.98
C GLY A 738 -30.74 -11.68 -24.37
N GLY A 739 -29.86 -12.41 -25.05
CA GLY A 739 -29.31 -12.04 -26.35
C GLY A 739 -28.66 -13.18 -27.10
N ALA A 740 -27.82 -12.83 -28.07
CA ALA A 740 -27.16 -13.79 -28.94
C ALA A 740 -25.98 -14.48 -28.24
N LEU A 741 -25.69 -15.70 -28.66
CA LEU A 741 -24.48 -16.44 -28.28
C LEU A 741 -23.57 -16.54 -29.50
N VAL A 742 -22.38 -15.93 -29.41
CA VAL A 742 -21.39 -15.89 -30.48
C VAL A 742 -20.10 -16.54 -29.98
N LEU A 743 -19.65 -17.58 -30.67
CA LEU A 743 -18.34 -18.20 -30.46
C LEU A 743 -17.52 -18.07 -31.75
N ASP A 744 -16.35 -17.43 -31.67
CA ASP A 744 -15.45 -17.25 -32.81
C ASP A 744 -14.08 -17.86 -32.49
N ALA A 745 -13.77 -18.98 -33.14
CA ALA A 745 -12.48 -19.66 -33.16
C ALA A 745 -12.05 -19.90 -34.62
N THR A 746 -12.02 -18.85 -35.45
CA THR A 746 -11.79 -18.95 -36.91
C THR A 746 -10.56 -19.80 -37.32
N SER A 747 -9.51 -19.86 -36.49
CA SER A 747 -8.29 -20.67 -36.74
C SER A 747 -8.11 -21.87 -35.81
N GLY A 748 -9.06 -22.18 -34.94
CA GLY A 748 -8.96 -23.25 -33.95
C GLY A 748 -10.27 -24.01 -33.76
N SER A 749 -10.25 -25.01 -32.88
CA SER A 749 -11.42 -25.86 -32.62
C SER A 749 -12.30 -25.25 -31.53
N ALA A 750 -13.60 -25.50 -31.60
CA ALA A 750 -14.51 -25.33 -30.46
C ALA A 750 -14.78 -26.68 -29.80
N LEU A 751 -14.45 -26.82 -28.51
CA LEU A 751 -14.73 -28.01 -27.71
C LEU A 751 -15.78 -27.65 -26.68
N LEU A 752 -17.02 -28.11 -26.87
CA LEU A 752 -18.17 -27.67 -26.10
C LEU A 752 -18.92 -28.88 -25.54
N ASN A 753 -19.52 -28.71 -24.36
CA ASN A 753 -20.44 -29.71 -23.83
C ASN A 753 -21.88 -29.32 -24.13
N ARG A 754 -22.41 -28.20 -23.61
CA ARG A 754 -23.80 -27.77 -23.91
C ARG A 754 -23.88 -26.32 -24.34
N ILE A 755 -24.77 -26.01 -25.28
CA ILE A 755 -25.11 -24.64 -25.68
C ILE A 755 -26.59 -24.39 -25.43
N GLY A 756 -26.95 -23.26 -24.84
CA GLY A 756 -28.35 -22.87 -24.62
C GLY A 756 -28.58 -21.37 -24.74
N ALA A 757 -29.12 -20.91 -25.85
CA ALA A 757 -29.51 -19.51 -26.04
C ALA A 757 -31.00 -19.37 -26.32
N LEU A 758 -31.62 -18.29 -25.82
CA LEU A 758 -33.01 -17.95 -26.15
C LEU A 758 -33.15 -17.17 -27.48
N SER A 759 -32.04 -16.80 -28.11
CA SER A 759 -32.00 -16.15 -29.44
C SER A 759 -30.99 -16.86 -30.34
N ASP A 760 -30.34 -16.13 -31.25
CA ASP A 760 -29.39 -16.66 -32.23
C ASP A 760 -28.12 -17.21 -31.58
N VAL A 761 -27.69 -18.37 -32.05
CA VAL A 761 -26.38 -18.98 -31.78
C VAL A 761 -25.55 -18.93 -33.06
N THR A 762 -24.39 -18.27 -33.02
CA THR A 762 -23.43 -18.22 -34.15
C THR A 762 -22.08 -18.78 -33.72
N LEU A 763 -21.61 -19.82 -34.41
CA LEU A 763 -20.31 -20.46 -34.21
C LEU A 763 -19.46 -20.29 -35.48
N THR A 764 -18.28 -19.69 -35.38
CA THR A 764 -17.30 -19.62 -36.47
C THR A 764 -16.03 -20.36 -36.07
N VAL A 765 -15.78 -21.57 -36.56
CA VAL A 765 -14.76 -22.48 -35.98
C VAL A 765 -14.01 -23.27 -37.06
N ALA A 766 -12.78 -23.74 -36.79
CA ALA A 766 -12.09 -24.66 -37.70
C ALA A 766 -12.60 -26.11 -37.58
N ASP A 767 -12.81 -26.58 -36.35
CA ASP A 767 -13.42 -27.88 -35.99
C ASP A 767 -14.43 -27.66 -34.86
N LEU A 768 -15.49 -28.47 -34.79
CA LEU A 768 -16.46 -28.46 -33.70
C LEU A 768 -16.56 -29.85 -33.06
N ASP A 769 -16.18 -29.96 -31.79
CA ASP A 769 -16.44 -31.12 -30.96
C ASP A 769 -17.48 -30.74 -29.90
N LEU A 770 -18.74 -31.10 -30.15
CA LEU A 770 -19.83 -30.91 -29.21
C LEU A 770 -20.29 -32.27 -28.67
N SER A 771 -20.10 -32.46 -27.37
CA SER A 771 -20.39 -33.73 -26.68
C SER A 771 -21.79 -33.82 -26.05
N GLY A 772 -22.45 -32.69 -25.83
CA GLY A 772 -23.80 -32.57 -25.25
C GLY A 772 -24.76 -31.82 -26.18
N SER A 773 -25.77 -31.11 -25.66
CA SER A 773 -26.89 -30.57 -26.45
C SER A 773 -26.75 -29.11 -26.92
N ILE A 774 -27.37 -28.77 -28.05
CA ILE A 774 -27.62 -27.39 -28.51
C ILE A 774 -29.10 -27.04 -28.34
N SER A 775 -29.37 -25.88 -27.75
CA SER A 775 -30.66 -25.21 -27.80
C SER A 775 -30.45 -23.76 -28.26
N ALA A 776 -31.10 -23.38 -29.37
CA ALA A 776 -31.17 -22.02 -29.87
C ALA A 776 -32.64 -21.62 -29.97
N GLY A 777 -32.96 -20.37 -29.66
CA GLY A 777 -34.34 -19.88 -29.70
C GLY A 777 -34.82 -19.51 -31.10
N ASP A 778 -33.94 -18.87 -31.88
CA ASP A 778 -34.25 -18.34 -33.21
C ASP A 778 -33.49 -19.12 -34.30
N GLN A 779 -32.17 -18.92 -34.41
CA GLN A 779 -31.32 -19.61 -35.40
C GLN A 779 -30.06 -20.20 -34.76
N PHE A 780 -29.60 -21.33 -35.30
CA PHE A 780 -28.25 -21.86 -35.08
C PHE A 780 -27.45 -21.76 -36.39
N ILE A 781 -26.35 -21.01 -36.37
CA ILE A 781 -25.46 -20.77 -37.49
C ILE A 781 -24.08 -21.35 -37.15
N LEU A 782 -23.58 -22.26 -37.99
CA LEU A 782 -22.21 -22.78 -37.93
C LEU A 782 -21.47 -22.45 -39.23
N GLU A 783 -20.36 -21.72 -39.12
CA GLU A 783 -19.42 -21.40 -40.20
C GLU A 783 -18.08 -22.10 -39.96
N THR A 784 -17.61 -22.91 -40.92
CA THR A 784 -16.32 -23.64 -40.79
C THR A 784 -15.24 -23.19 -41.77
N ASN A 785 -13.98 -23.13 -41.29
CA ASN A 785 -12.82 -22.68 -42.07
C ASN A 785 -11.94 -23.85 -42.57
N ARG A 786 -12.41 -24.56 -43.61
CA ARG A 786 -11.68 -25.37 -44.63
C ARG A 786 -10.56 -26.37 -44.24
N THR A 787 -10.19 -26.59 -42.97
CA THR A 787 -9.06 -27.49 -42.61
C THR A 787 -9.39 -28.62 -41.62
N GLY A 788 -10.58 -28.61 -41.02
CA GLY A 788 -11.02 -29.54 -39.99
C GLY A 788 -11.86 -30.73 -40.49
N ARG A 789 -11.84 -31.88 -39.79
CA ARG A 789 -12.40 -33.18 -40.24
C ARG A 789 -13.56 -33.72 -39.40
N THR A 790 -14.05 -33.03 -38.38
CA THR A 790 -15.13 -33.57 -37.53
C THR A 790 -16.08 -32.49 -37.02
N ILE A 791 -17.38 -32.67 -37.27
CA ILE A 791 -18.49 -31.98 -36.61
C ILE A 791 -19.27 -33.08 -35.87
N VAL A 792 -19.23 -33.11 -34.55
CA VAL A 792 -20.08 -34.00 -33.72
C VAL A 792 -21.22 -33.15 -33.17
N LEU A 793 -22.47 -33.53 -33.39
CA LEU A 793 -23.66 -32.82 -32.90
C LEU A 793 -24.42 -33.75 -31.95
N GLY A 794 -24.39 -33.46 -30.65
CA GLY A 794 -25.31 -34.07 -29.69
C GLY A 794 -26.54 -33.19 -29.45
N GLY A 795 -27.69 -33.81 -29.23
CA GLY A 795 -28.72 -33.33 -28.31
C GLY A 795 -30.00 -32.67 -28.85
N ASP A 796 -31.01 -32.86 -28.00
CA ASP A 796 -32.44 -32.55 -28.06
C ASP A 796 -32.77 -31.05 -28.15
N GLY A 797 -32.70 -30.50 -29.36
CA GLY A 797 -33.24 -29.19 -29.70
C GLY A 797 -34.78 -29.15 -29.68
N THR A 798 -35.31 -28.06 -29.14
CA THR A 798 -36.71 -27.66 -29.23
C THR A 798 -37.08 -27.25 -30.67
N THR A 799 -38.34 -26.87 -30.89
CA THR A 799 -39.10 -26.66 -32.15
C THR A 799 -38.54 -25.68 -33.23
N GLY A 800 -37.24 -25.35 -33.24
CA GLY A 800 -36.63 -24.38 -34.17
C GLY A 800 -35.99 -25.00 -35.43
N ASP A 801 -35.47 -24.14 -36.31
CA ASP A 801 -34.78 -24.49 -37.54
C ASP A 801 -33.25 -24.55 -37.31
N VAL A 802 -32.59 -25.65 -37.71
CA VAL A 802 -31.12 -25.80 -37.68
C VAL A 802 -30.59 -25.66 -39.10
N THR A 803 -29.64 -24.75 -39.35
CA THR A 803 -29.03 -24.57 -40.68
C THR A 803 -27.51 -24.75 -40.64
N LEU A 804 -26.99 -25.67 -41.45
CA LEU A 804 -25.56 -25.81 -41.72
C LEU A 804 -25.23 -25.09 -43.04
N ARG A 805 -24.27 -24.16 -43.05
CA ARG A 805 -23.88 -23.42 -44.26
C ARG A 805 -22.42 -23.68 -44.64
N ARG A 806 -22.17 -23.98 -45.93
CA ARG A 806 -20.85 -24.14 -46.56
C ARG A 806 -19.98 -25.22 -45.92
N THR A 807 -20.57 -26.33 -45.51
CA THR A 807 -19.84 -27.44 -44.89
C THR A 807 -19.05 -28.23 -45.93
N ALA A 808 -17.71 -28.16 -45.91
CA ALA A 808 -16.86 -29.02 -46.72
C ALA A 808 -16.49 -30.29 -45.93
N GLY A 809 -16.73 -31.48 -46.49
CA GLY A 809 -16.33 -32.76 -45.88
C GLY A 809 -17.21 -33.24 -44.70
N LEU A 810 -18.46 -32.78 -44.63
CA LEU A 810 -19.43 -33.21 -43.62
C LEU A 810 -19.84 -34.67 -43.83
N ILE A 811 -19.56 -35.53 -42.85
CA ILE A 811 -20.09 -36.89 -42.78
C ILE A 811 -21.02 -36.93 -41.57
N ILE A 812 -22.32 -37.13 -41.79
CA ILE A 812 -23.30 -37.36 -40.73
C ILE A 812 -23.71 -38.83 -40.81
N ASP A 813 -23.38 -39.61 -39.78
CA ASP A 813 -23.83 -41.00 -39.65
C ASP A 813 -25.19 -41.08 -38.92
N GLU A 814 -25.90 -42.19 -39.08
CA GLU A 814 -27.20 -42.45 -38.44
C GLU A 814 -27.14 -42.24 -36.91
N SER A 815 -26.03 -42.64 -36.29
CA SER A 815 -25.79 -42.50 -34.85
C SER A 815 -25.71 -41.04 -34.38
N GLU A 816 -25.37 -40.11 -35.27
CA GLU A 816 -25.31 -38.66 -34.99
C GLU A 816 -26.62 -37.95 -35.37
N LEU A 817 -27.29 -38.40 -36.43
CA LEU A 817 -28.60 -37.88 -36.88
C LEU A 817 -29.71 -38.05 -35.83
N THR A 818 -29.74 -39.18 -35.13
CA THR A 818 -30.72 -39.45 -34.05
C THR A 818 -30.58 -38.52 -32.85
N LYS A 819 -29.45 -37.81 -32.74
CA LYS A 819 -29.20 -36.86 -31.65
C LYS A 819 -29.72 -35.46 -31.98
N ILE A 820 -30.01 -35.15 -33.24
CA ILE A 820 -30.52 -33.84 -33.66
C ILE A 820 -32.04 -33.83 -33.47
N SER A 821 -32.54 -32.92 -32.63
CA SER A 821 -33.98 -32.63 -32.54
C SER A 821 -34.28 -31.23 -33.08
N ALA A 822 -35.02 -31.12 -34.18
CA ALA A 822 -35.36 -29.84 -34.82
C ALA A 822 -36.71 -29.92 -35.56
N GLY A 823 -37.40 -28.79 -35.70
CA GLY A 823 -38.58 -28.72 -36.59
C GLY A 823 -38.17 -28.80 -38.06
N ARG A 824 -37.02 -28.20 -38.39
CA ARG A 824 -36.45 -28.22 -39.74
C ARG A 824 -34.93 -28.27 -39.68
N PHE A 825 -34.32 -29.10 -40.52
CA PHE A 825 -32.86 -29.21 -40.66
C PHE A 825 -32.44 -28.91 -42.09
N ASP A 826 -31.76 -27.78 -42.28
CA ASP A 826 -31.32 -27.26 -43.56
C ASP A 826 -29.79 -27.46 -43.73
N ILE A 827 -29.38 -28.11 -44.81
CA ILE A 827 -27.98 -28.23 -45.24
C ILE A 827 -27.80 -27.39 -46.51
N ASP A 828 -26.91 -26.40 -46.45
CA ASP A 828 -26.41 -25.65 -47.59
C ASP A 828 -24.95 -26.06 -47.85
N GLY A 829 -24.75 -27.00 -48.79
CA GLY A 829 -23.43 -27.51 -49.19
C GLY A 829 -22.57 -26.49 -49.95
N GLY A 830 -23.17 -25.40 -50.45
CA GLY A 830 -22.47 -24.44 -51.32
C GLY A 830 -21.86 -25.14 -52.54
N ALA A 831 -20.58 -24.89 -52.82
CA ALA A 831 -19.82 -25.46 -53.95
C ALA A 831 -19.26 -26.87 -53.67
N ASN A 832 -19.97 -27.68 -52.86
CA ASN A 832 -19.55 -29.04 -52.55
C ASN A 832 -20.70 -30.02 -52.81
N ASP A 833 -20.34 -31.21 -53.26
CA ASP A 833 -21.28 -32.33 -53.34
C ASP A 833 -21.74 -32.76 -51.95
N VAL A 834 -22.99 -33.21 -51.84
CA VAL A 834 -23.57 -33.73 -50.60
C VAL A 834 -23.93 -35.20 -50.77
N LEU A 835 -23.51 -36.03 -49.82
CA LEU A 835 -23.83 -37.46 -49.79
C LEU A 835 -24.73 -37.77 -48.59
N LEU A 836 -25.92 -38.30 -48.86
CA LEU A 836 -26.91 -38.79 -47.90
C LEU A 836 -26.89 -40.32 -47.93
N LEU A 837 -26.43 -40.94 -46.84
CA LEU A 837 -26.36 -42.40 -46.67
C LEU A 837 -27.59 -42.90 -45.89
N ASP A 838 -27.40 -43.72 -44.86
CA ASP A 838 -28.48 -44.26 -44.03
C ASP A 838 -28.91 -43.25 -42.95
N ALA A 839 -30.22 -43.03 -42.82
CA ALA A 839 -30.82 -42.10 -41.85
C ALA A 839 -32.20 -42.60 -41.38
N GLN A 840 -32.27 -43.28 -40.23
CA GLN A 840 -33.54 -43.63 -39.59
C GLN A 840 -33.94 -42.57 -38.57
N LEU A 841 -35.03 -41.85 -38.85
CA LEU A 841 -35.48 -40.72 -38.04
C LEU A 841 -36.89 -40.98 -37.48
N THR A 842 -37.32 -40.12 -36.56
CA THR A 842 -38.71 -40.10 -36.09
C THR A 842 -39.25 -38.68 -36.25
N ALA A 843 -40.52 -38.52 -36.58
CA ALA A 843 -41.14 -37.19 -36.69
C ALA A 843 -41.10 -36.40 -35.36
N SER A 844 -40.86 -37.07 -34.23
CA SER A 844 -40.62 -36.43 -32.93
C SER A 844 -39.21 -35.84 -32.76
N SER A 845 -38.22 -36.31 -33.53
CA SER A 845 -36.86 -35.79 -33.52
C SER A 845 -36.64 -34.83 -34.69
N LEU A 846 -37.04 -35.16 -35.91
CA LEU A 846 -36.87 -34.28 -37.06
C LEU A 846 -38.09 -34.36 -37.97
N ASP A 847 -38.76 -33.22 -38.17
CA ASP A 847 -39.98 -33.15 -39.00
C ASP A 847 -39.63 -32.93 -40.47
N THR A 848 -38.91 -31.83 -40.77
CA THR A 848 -38.47 -31.48 -42.13
C THR A 848 -36.95 -31.50 -42.29
N MET A 849 -36.45 -32.08 -43.39
CA MET A 849 -35.04 -31.98 -43.80
C MET A 849 -34.94 -31.34 -45.18
N MET A 850 -34.07 -30.34 -45.36
CA MET A 850 -33.76 -29.75 -46.65
C MET A 850 -32.26 -29.78 -46.92
N ILE A 851 -31.86 -30.19 -48.11
CA ILE A 851 -30.47 -30.26 -48.54
C ILE A 851 -30.36 -29.50 -49.84
N GLY A 852 -29.38 -28.62 -50.00
CA GLY A 852 -29.16 -27.89 -51.24
C GLY A 852 -27.69 -27.55 -51.44
N THR A 853 -27.28 -27.37 -52.69
CA THR A 853 -25.92 -27.01 -53.10
C THR A 853 -25.97 -25.91 -54.14
N ASP A 854 -24.83 -25.40 -54.62
CA ASP A 854 -24.82 -24.56 -55.81
C ASP A 854 -25.04 -25.36 -57.11
N GLN A 855 -25.25 -24.63 -58.20
CA GLN A 855 -25.54 -25.17 -59.53
C GLN A 855 -24.35 -25.88 -60.20
N THR A 856 -23.23 -26.10 -59.50
CA THR A 856 -22.05 -26.82 -60.03
C THR A 856 -21.72 -28.08 -59.23
N SER A 857 -22.58 -28.40 -58.25
CA SER A 857 -22.39 -29.48 -57.30
C SER A 857 -23.55 -30.46 -57.36
N ARG A 858 -23.38 -31.64 -56.75
CA ARG A 858 -24.29 -32.78 -56.85
C ARG A 858 -24.83 -33.19 -55.48
N ILE A 859 -26.04 -33.76 -55.44
CA ILE A 859 -26.58 -34.42 -54.25
C ILE A 859 -26.73 -35.91 -54.56
N PHE A 860 -26.09 -36.76 -53.76
CA PHE A 860 -26.16 -38.22 -53.85
C PHE A 860 -26.93 -38.78 -52.64
N ALA A 861 -28.05 -39.45 -52.83
CA ALA A 861 -28.82 -40.13 -51.79
C ALA A 861 -28.72 -41.65 -51.97
N ALA A 862 -27.74 -42.27 -51.31
CA ALA A 862 -27.33 -43.66 -51.55
C ALA A 862 -27.74 -44.66 -50.46
N GLY A 863 -28.22 -44.21 -49.29
CA GLY A 863 -28.68 -45.10 -48.22
C GLY A 863 -30.18 -45.02 -47.92
N THR A 864 -30.60 -45.60 -46.79
CA THR A 864 -32.00 -45.74 -46.38
C THR A 864 -32.44 -44.60 -45.48
N VAL A 865 -33.37 -43.76 -45.94
CA VAL A 865 -33.88 -42.58 -45.20
C VAL A 865 -35.34 -42.80 -44.80
N THR A 866 -35.70 -42.75 -43.51
CA THR A 866 -37.08 -43.00 -43.06
C THR A 866 -37.52 -42.03 -41.95
N GLY A 867 -38.83 -41.86 -41.77
CA GLY A 867 -39.41 -41.18 -40.60
C GLY A 867 -39.52 -39.65 -40.62
N LEU A 868 -39.26 -39.00 -41.76
CA LEU A 868 -39.47 -37.55 -41.97
C LEU A 868 -40.88 -37.27 -42.51
N THR A 869 -41.47 -36.12 -42.12
CA THR A 869 -42.71 -35.63 -42.75
C THR A 869 -42.45 -34.80 -44.00
N SER A 870 -41.24 -34.25 -44.15
CA SER A 870 -40.81 -33.60 -45.38
C SER A 870 -39.31 -33.78 -45.63
N LEU A 871 -38.93 -34.24 -46.81
CA LEU A 871 -37.54 -34.31 -47.29
C LEU A 871 -37.44 -33.52 -48.59
N GLN A 872 -36.57 -32.51 -48.63
CA GLN A 872 -36.33 -31.70 -49.82
C GLN A 872 -34.86 -31.76 -50.23
N LEU A 873 -34.56 -32.20 -51.45
CA LEU A 873 -33.24 -32.16 -52.07
C LEU A 873 -33.28 -31.08 -53.17
N GLY A 874 -32.47 -30.05 -53.03
CA GLY A 874 -32.51 -28.81 -53.79
C GLY A 874 -33.68 -27.90 -53.43
N TYR A 875 -33.42 -26.59 -53.39
CA TYR A 875 -34.44 -25.59 -53.09
C TYR A 875 -34.08 -24.19 -53.62
N GLN A 876 -35.09 -23.33 -53.73
CA GLN A 876 -34.90 -21.90 -54.02
C GLN A 876 -35.69 -21.04 -53.03
N THR A 877 -35.01 -20.15 -52.31
CA THR A 877 -35.61 -19.27 -51.30
C THR A 877 -35.24 -17.81 -51.59
N GLY A 878 -36.18 -17.02 -52.11
CA GLY A 878 -35.91 -15.63 -52.49
C GLY A 878 -34.90 -15.53 -53.63
N SER A 879 -33.78 -14.82 -53.40
CA SER A 879 -32.65 -14.73 -54.36
C SER A 879 -31.62 -15.83 -54.19
N LEU A 880 -31.75 -16.70 -53.18
CA LEU A 880 -30.83 -17.80 -52.94
C LEU A 880 -31.30 -19.03 -53.72
N ASP A 881 -30.56 -19.40 -54.75
CA ASP A 881 -30.75 -20.65 -55.49
C ASP A 881 -29.81 -21.72 -54.94
N ARG A 882 -30.38 -22.84 -54.50
CA ARG A 882 -29.69 -23.99 -53.93
C ARG A 882 -30.07 -25.30 -54.61
N ARG A 883 -30.40 -25.23 -55.90
CA ARG A 883 -30.62 -26.39 -56.75
C ARG A 883 -29.27 -26.89 -57.29
N PRO A 884 -28.89 -28.16 -57.04
CA PRO A 884 -27.67 -28.78 -57.58
C PRO A 884 -27.72 -28.90 -59.11
N GLU A 885 -26.58 -29.16 -59.74
CA GLU A 885 -26.52 -29.61 -61.14
C GLU A 885 -27.21 -30.98 -61.32
N LEU A 886 -26.95 -31.91 -60.39
CA LEU A 886 -27.46 -33.29 -60.44
C LEU A 886 -27.95 -33.75 -59.07
N ILE A 887 -29.15 -34.33 -59.03
CA ILE A 887 -29.61 -35.15 -57.89
C ILE A 887 -29.60 -36.61 -58.31
N LEU A 888 -28.94 -37.43 -57.52
CA LEU A 888 -28.79 -38.86 -57.74
C LEU A 888 -29.35 -39.62 -56.54
N VAL A 889 -30.24 -40.58 -56.76
CA VAL A 889 -30.84 -41.40 -55.69
C VAL A 889 -30.60 -42.89 -55.99
N SER A 890 -29.74 -43.53 -55.21
CA SER A 890 -29.48 -44.98 -55.27
C SER A 890 -29.93 -45.77 -54.05
N GLY A 891 -30.22 -45.08 -52.96
CA GLY A 891 -30.73 -45.67 -51.73
C GLY A 891 -32.26 -45.71 -51.67
N GLN A 892 -32.79 -45.98 -50.47
CA GLN A 892 -34.22 -46.11 -50.20
C GLN A 892 -34.74 -44.92 -49.39
N LEU A 893 -35.49 -44.00 -50.02
CA LEU A 893 -36.13 -42.87 -49.35
C LEU A 893 -37.56 -43.24 -48.92
N GLY A 894 -37.72 -43.81 -47.74
CA GLY A 894 -38.98 -44.27 -47.16
C GLY A 894 -39.21 -45.77 -47.35
N LEU A 895 -40.09 -46.36 -46.53
CA LEU A 895 -40.46 -47.77 -46.61
C LEU A 895 -41.89 -47.92 -47.15
N ASP A 896 -42.11 -48.91 -48.02
CA ASP A 896 -43.43 -49.22 -48.55
C ASP A 896 -44.30 -50.00 -47.55
N THR A 897 -44.62 -49.34 -46.44
CA THR A 897 -45.54 -49.82 -45.40
C THR A 897 -46.45 -48.66 -44.97
N SER A 898 -47.60 -48.95 -44.35
CA SER A 898 -48.57 -47.91 -43.97
C SER A 898 -48.07 -46.88 -42.96
N THR A 899 -46.96 -47.14 -42.28
CA THR A 899 -46.36 -46.24 -41.27
C THR A 899 -44.92 -45.86 -41.58
N GLY A 900 -44.33 -46.36 -42.67
CA GLY A 900 -42.91 -46.19 -43.00
C GLY A 900 -42.63 -45.25 -44.17
N ARG A 901 -43.66 -44.72 -44.84
CA ARG A 901 -43.51 -43.72 -45.91
C ARG A 901 -43.07 -42.37 -45.35
N LEU A 902 -42.27 -41.65 -46.14
CA LEU A 902 -42.01 -40.24 -45.88
C LEU A 902 -43.27 -39.42 -46.19
N GLY A 903 -43.46 -38.25 -45.57
CA GLY A 903 -44.60 -37.39 -45.89
C GLY A 903 -44.49 -36.77 -47.29
N THR A 904 -43.84 -35.61 -47.40
CA THR A 904 -43.53 -34.97 -48.70
C THR A 904 -42.08 -35.20 -49.09
N VAL A 905 -41.80 -35.73 -50.27
CA VAL A 905 -40.45 -35.76 -50.86
C VAL A 905 -40.41 -34.79 -52.03
N ARG A 906 -39.46 -33.86 -52.02
CA ARG A 906 -39.27 -32.84 -53.06
C ARG A 906 -37.85 -32.90 -53.60
N LEU A 907 -37.70 -33.09 -54.91
CA LEU A 907 -36.41 -33.10 -55.60
C LEU A 907 -36.38 -31.92 -56.58
N GLU A 908 -35.45 -31.00 -56.44
CA GLU A 908 -35.28 -29.82 -57.30
C GLU A 908 -33.84 -29.70 -57.79
N SER A 909 -33.60 -30.05 -59.05
CA SER A 909 -32.31 -29.87 -59.70
C SER A 909 -32.31 -28.66 -60.65
N ALA A 910 -31.13 -28.13 -60.92
CA ALA A 910 -30.87 -27.11 -61.94
C ALA A 910 -30.61 -27.72 -63.33
N GLU A 911 -30.21 -29.00 -63.42
CA GLU A 911 -30.14 -29.75 -64.68
C GLU A 911 -30.87 -31.10 -64.54
N ASP A 912 -30.24 -32.13 -63.96
CA ASP A 912 -30.70 -33.53 -64.06
C ASP A 912 -31.13 -34.14 -62.71
N ILE A 913 -32.05 -35.12 -62.75
CA ILE A 913 -32.41 -35.99 -61.63
C ILE A 913 -32.38 -37.45 -62.08
N VAL A 914 -31.60 -38.29 -61.39
CA VAL A 914 -31.40 -39.69 -61.75
C VAL A 914 -31.64 -40.60 -60.55
N ILE A 915 -32.43 -41.65 -60.72
CA ILE A 915 -32.83 -42.58 -59.66
C ILE A 915 -32.56 -44.02 -60.12
N GLY A 916 -31.76 -44.78 -59.39
CA GLY A 916 -31.47 -46.18 -59.74
C GLY A 916 -30.25 -46.74 -59.01
N THR A 917 -29.88 -48.00 -59.28
CA THR A 917 -28.78 -48.67 -58.57
C THR A 917 -27.43 -47.98 -58.77
N GLU A 918 -26.52 -48.09 -57.79
CA GLU A 918 -25.17 -47.50 -57.85
C GLU A 918 -24.44 -47.79 -59.18
N ARG A 919 -24.55 -49.03 -59.67
CA ARG A 919 -23.95 -49.45 -60.94
C ARG A 919 -24.62 -48.85 -62.19
N PHE A 920 -25.91 -48.51 -62.13
CA PHE A 920 -26.58 -47.79 -63.21
C PHE A 920 -26.06 -46.35 -63.28
N LEU A 921 -25.83 -45.74 -62.12
CA LEU A 921 -25.38 -44.37 -62.01
C LEU A 921 -23.93 -44.19 -62.47
N GLU A 922 -23.05 -45.16 -62.18
CA GLU A 922 -21.68 -45.20 -62.74
C GLU A 922 -21.68 -45.14 -64.28
N ILE A 923 -22.69 -45.72 -64.92
CA ILE A 923 -22.81 -45.72 -66.38
C ILE A 923 -23.45 -44.41 -66.88
N PHE A 924 -24.46 -43.90 -66.17
CA PHE A 924 -25.07 -42.61 -66.48
C PHE A 924 -24.03 -41.47 -66.50
N GLU A 925 -23.14 -41.43 -65.51
CA GLU A 925 -22.10 -40.41 -65.43
C GLU A 925 -21.00 -40.54 -66.51
N SER A 926 -20.81 -41.73 -67.09
CA SER A 926 -19.70 -41.99 -68.02
C SER A 926 -20.05 -41.84 -69.51
N ASP A 927 -21.32 -41.96 -69.92
CA ASP A 927 -21.67 -42.10 -71.35
C ASP A 927 -22.79 -41.18 -71.88
N SER A 928 -23.27 -40.17 -71.13
CA SER A 928 -24.36 -39.26 -71.57
C SER A 928 -25.57 -40.05 -72.09
N LEU A 929 -26.23 -40.81 -71.20
CA LEU A 929 -27.25 -41.76 -71.61
C LEU A 929 -28.44 -41.07 -72.29
N THR A 930 -28.78 -41.53 -73.50
CA THR A 930 -30.06 -41.23 -74.17
C THR A 930 -31.01 -42.43 -74.00
N VAL A 931 -32.32 -42.27 -74.23
CA VAL A 931 -33.30 -43.38 -74.31
C VAL A 931 -32.83 -44.58 -75.16
N LEU A 932 -31.96 -44.38 -76.15
CA LEU A 932 -31.35 -45.45 -76.97
C LEU A 932 -30.14 -46.14 -76.31
N GLY A 933 -29.40 -45.46 -75.44
CA GLY A 933 -28.26 -46.03 -74.69
C GLY A 933 -28.69 -46.93 -73.53
N LEU A 934 -29.92 -46.75 -73.04
CA LEU A 934 -30.52 -47.53 -71.95
C LEU A 934 -30.76 -49.00 -72.30
N ALA A 935 -30.99 -49.32 -73.58
CA ALA A 935 -31.12 -50.68 -74.08
C ALA A 935 -29.77 -51.44 -74.15
N ALA A 936 -28.64 -50.75 -74.03
CA ALA A 936 -27.29 -51.33 -74.17
C ALA A 936 -26.59 -51.59 -72.81
N LEU A 937 -27.30 -51.43 -71.70
CA LEU A 937 -26.75 -51.61 -70.36
C LEU A 937 -26.41 -53.11 -70.11
N PRO A 938 -25.21 -53.44 -69.60
CA PRO A 938 -24.84 -54.83 -69.34
C PRO A 938 -25.69 -55.45 -68.22
N ASN A 939 -26.11 -56.72 -68.35
CA ASN A 939 -26.93 -57.49 -67.37
C ASN A 939 -26.44 -57.46 -65.91
N SER A 940 -25.19 -57.09 -65.69
CA SER A 940 -24.59 -56.93 -64.35
C SER A 940 -25.09 -55.68 -63.60
N VAL A 941 -25.67 -54.69 -64.30
CA VAL A 941 -26.38 -53.50 -63.74
C VAL A 941 -27.72 -53.89 -63.12
N VAL A 942 -28.25 -55.02 -63.55
CA VAL A 942 -29.61 -55.52 -63.32
C VAL A 942 -29.63 -56.64 -62.28
N GLY A 943 -28.57 -57.42 -62.18
CA GLY A 943 -28.52 -58.61 -61.33
C GLY A 943 -27.99 -58.36 -59.92
N GLY A 944 -28.90 -58.08 -58.98
CA GLY A 944 -28.73 -58.42 -57.55
C GLY A 944 -28.48 -57.26 -56.58
N VAL A 945 -29.57 -56.79 -55.96
CA VAL A 945 -29.71 -56.53 -54.51
C VAL A 945 -31.22 -56.64 -54.18
N ASP A 946 -31.59 -57.35 -53.12
CA ASP A 946 -32.98 -57.73 -52.79
C ASP A 946 -33.81 -56.54 -52.20
N ASP A 947 -35.12 -56.50 -52.49
CA ASP A 947 -36.20 -55.62 -51.96
C ASP A 947 -36.12 -54.08 -52.15
N HIS A 948 -36.07 -53.60 -53.40
CA HIS A 948 -35.94 -52.16 -53.72
C HIS A 948 -37.25 -51.39 -54.01
N VAL A 949 -37.55 -50.44 -53.13
CA VAL A 949 -38.29 -49.19 -53.39
C VAL A 949 -37.31 -48.03 -53.19
N PHE A 950 -37.04 -47.23 -54.22
CA PHE A 950 -36.10 -46.10 -54.15
C PHE A 950 -36.72 -44.88 -53.45
N ILE A 951 -38.02 -44.64 -53.65
CA ILE A 951 -38.74 -43.57 -52.94
C ILE A 951 -40.14 -44.07 -52.57
N ALA A 952 -40.50 -44.01 -51.29
CA ALA A 952 -41.84 -44.24 -50.78
C ALA A 952 -42.31 -43.01 -49.99
N ALA A 953 -43.26 -42.25 -50.54
CA ALA A 953 -43.72 -40.99 -49.95
C ALA A 953 -45.24 -40.83 -50.02
N ASP A 954 -45.85 -40.07 -49.11
CA ASP A 954 -47.28 -39.72 -49.23
C ASP A 954 -47.49 -38.72 -50.37
N GLN A 955 -46.56 -37.79 -50.56
CA GLN A 955 -46.55 -36.83 -51.66
C GLN A 955 -45.15 -36.73 -52.25
N LEU A 956 -45.01 -36.96 -53.56
CA LEU A 956 -43.75 -36.83 -54.28
C LEU A 956 -43.80 -35.62 -55.21
N ARG A 957 -42.73 -34.84 -55.27
CA ARG A 957 -42.55 -33.70 -56.17
C ARG A 957 -41.15 -33.73 -56.77
N ILE A 958 -41.06 -33.59 -58.07
CA ILE A 958 -39.83 -33.64 -58.83
C ILE A 958 -39.80 -32.46 -59.79
N PHE A 959 -38.65 -31.82 -59.84
CA PHE A 959 -38.40 -30.60 -60.57
C PHE A 959 -36.98 -30.65 -61.13
N ALA A 960 -36.86 -30.60 -62.45
CA ALA A 960 -35.59 -30.52 -63.16
C ALA A 960 -35.87 -29.98 -64.56
N PRO A 961 -35.07 -29.04 -65.10
CA PRO A 961 -35.22 -28.61 -66.48
C PRO A 961 -34.55 -29.58 -67.49
N GLY A 962 -33.59 -30.40 -67.07
CA GLY A 962 -32.94 -31.44 -67.88
C GLY A 962 -33.68 -32.77 -67.83
N SER A 963 -32.95 -33.87 -67.70
CA SER A 963 -33.49 -35.24 -67.71
C SER A 963 -33.91 -35.72 -66.32
N VAL A 964 -35.11 -36.29 -66.22
CA VAL A 964 -35.60 -37.02 -65.03
C VAL A 964 -35.69 -38.51 -65.38
N VAL A 965 -34.74 -39.30 -64.90
CA VAL A 965 -34.61 -40.71 -65.28
C VAL A 965 -34.62 -41.61 -64.06
N GLN A 966 -35.55 -42.56 -64.00
CA GLN A 966 -35.59 -43.62 -63.00
C GLN A 966 -35.52 -44.98 -63.68
N LEU A 967 -34.52 -45.79 -63.32
CA LEU A 967 -34.32 -47.13 -63.87
C LEU A 967 -33.97 -48.13 -62.77
N ASN A 968 -34.48 -49.35 -62.95
CA ASN A 968 -34.37 -50.52 -62.08
C ASN A 968 -35.53 -50.69 -61.08
N THR A 969 -36.00 -51.92 -60.94
CA THR A 969 -37.12 -52.36 -60.10
C THR A 969 -36.97 -53.86 -59.87
N GLY A 970 -36.90 -54.30 -58.62
CA GLY A 970 -36.60 -55.68 -58.23
C GLY A 970 -37.65 -56.71 -58.69
N ARG A 971 -37.39 -57.99 -58.41
CA ARG A 971 -38.33 -59.09 -58.73
C ARG A 971 -39.35 -59.27 -57.60
N GLY A 972 -40.64 -58.97 -57.84
CA GLY A 972 -41.74 -59.27 -56.90
C GLY A 972 -42.60 -58.06 -56.53
N VAL A 973 -43.64 -58.28 -55.69
CA VAL A 973 -44.59 -57.24 -55.24
C VAL A 973 -43.97 -56.13 -54.39
N GLU A 974 -42.72 -56.30 -53.93
CA GLU A 974 -41.98 -55.33 -53.09
C GLU A 974 -40.90 -54.53 -53.88
N GLY A 975 -40.90 -54.58 -55.22
CA GLY A 975 -39.86 -53.98 -56.09
C GLY A 975 -40.24 -52.71 -56.88
N ALA A 976 -41.09 -51.82 -56.36
CA ALA A 976 -41.87 -50.87 -57.16
C ALA A 976 -41.20 -49.54 -57.59
N GLY A 977 -39.89 -49.33 -57.42
CA GLY A 977 -39.25 -48.09 -57.90
C GLY A 977 -39.66 -46.85 -57.07
N LEU A 978 -40.66 -46.09 -57.53
CA LEU A 978 -41.28 -44.97 -56.79
C LEU A 978 -42.70 -45.33 -56.33
N VAL A 979 -43.03 -45.15 -55.05
CA VAL A 979 -44.36 -45.43 -54.48
C VAL A 979 -44.93 -44.16 -53.84
N PHE A 980 -46.11 -43.71 -54.27
CA PHE A 980 -46.75 -42.52 -53.70
C PHE A 980 -48.27 -42.53 -53.71
N ASN A 981 -48.92 -41.70 -52.87
CA ASN A 981 -50.39 -41.62 -52.87
C ASN A 981 -50.91 -40.84 -54.08
N VAL A 982 -52.17 -41.09 -54.48
CA VAL A 982 -52.85 -40.30 -55.51
C VAL A 982 -52.77 -38.80 -55.13
N PRO A 983 -52.09 -37.96 -55.93
CA PRO A 983 -51.95 -36.55 -55.59
C PRO A 983 -53.29 -35.83 -55.64
N SER A 984 -53.42 -34.76 -54.86
CA SER A 984 -54.54 -33.81 -55.03
C SER A 984 -54.32 -32.98 -56.29
N LYS A 985 -55.40 -32.47 -56.89
CA LYS A 985 -55.32 -31.61 -58.09
C LYS A 985 -54.51 -30.34 -57.78
N GLY A 986 -53.34 -30.21 -58.41
CA GLY A 986 -52.38 -29.12 -58.15
C GLY A 986 -51.16 -29.53 -57.30
N ASP A 987 -51.08 -30.76 -56.81
CA ASP A 987 -49.94 -31.28 -56.04
C ASP A 987 -49.14 -32.34 -56.82
N GLY A 988 -49.16 -32.27 -58.16
CA GLY A 988 -48.63 -33.33 -59.02
C GLY A 988 -47.16 -33.68 -58.82
N VAL A 989 -46.74 -34.82 -59.37
CA VAL A 989 -45.40 -35.38 -59.17
C VAL A 989 -44.35 -34.58 -59.94
N LEU A 990 -44.67 -34.06 -61.11
CA LEU A 990 -43.73 -33.32 -61.96
C LEU A 990 -44.16 -31.86 -62.09
N PHE A 991 -43.26 -30.94 -61.72
CA PHE A 991 -43.46 -29.49 -61.82
C PHE A 991 -42.49 -28.90 -62.85
N PRO A 992 -42.98 -28.19 -63.88
CA PRO A 992 -42.10 -27.42 -64.76
C PRO A 992 -41.69 -26.09 -64.10
N SER A 993 -40.40 -25.72 -64.17
CA SER A 993 -40.03 -24.30 -64.31
C SER A 993 -39.57 -24.04 -65.73
N GLY A 994 -39.83 -22.84 -66.24
CA GLY A 994 -39.37 -22.45 -67.57
C GLY A 994 -39.98 -23.37 -68.64
N ASP A 995 -39.12 -23.99 -69.46
CA ASP A 995 -39.53 -24.81 -70.60
C ASP A 995 -39.96 -26.26 -70.21
N GLY A 996 -39.81 -26.66 -68.94
CA GLY A 996 -40.09 -28.03 -68.45
C GLY A 996 -38.93 -29.01 -68.66
N PRO A 997 -38.98 -30.24 -68.11
CA PRO A 997 -37.92 -31.24 -68.26
C PRO A 997 -37.75 -31.67 -69.72
N GLU A 998 -36.49 -31.82 -70.18
CA GLU A 998 -36.16 -32.28 -71.54
C GLU A 998 -36.62 -33.73 -71.81
N GLU A 999 -36.50 -34.60 -70.80
CA GLU A 999 -36.82 -36.03 -70.86
C GLU A 999 -37.35 -36.52 -69.50
N VAL A 1000 -38.43 -37.31 -69.49
CA VAL A 1000 -38.95 -37.93 -68.26
C VAL A 1000 -39.18 -39.42 -68.48
N LEU A 1001 -38.46 -40.25 -67.74
CA LEU A 1001 -38.62 -41.70 -67.70
C LEU A 1001 -38.80 -42.13 -66.25
N ILE A 1002 -40.03 -42.49 -65.84
CA ILE A 1002 -40.33 -42.86 -64.47
C ILE A 1002 -41.18 -44.14 -64.41
N PHE A 1003 -40.76 -45.08 -63.57
CA PHE A 1003 -41.52 -46.28 -63.20
C PHE A 1003 -41.88 -46.24 -61.72
N GLY A 1004 -43.11 -46.62 -61.40
CA GLY A 1004 -43.58 -46.51 -60.02
C GLY A 1004 -44.94 -47.12 -59.78
N GLU A 1005 -45.50 -46.86 -58.62
CA GLU A 1005 -46.83 -47.28 -58.24
C GLU A 1005 -47.57 -46.17 -57.49
N VAL A 1006 -48.83 -45.95 -57.86
CA VAL A 1006 -49.70 -44.96 -57.22
C VAL A 1006 -50.67 -45.68 -56.30
N ILE A 1007 -50.89 -45.16 -55.11
CA ILE A 1007 -51.74 -45.78 -54.08
C ILE A 1007 -52.89 -44.86 -53.72
N ARG A 1008 -54.10 -45.39 -53.71
CA ARG A 1008 -55.29 -44.61 -53.34
C ARG A 1008 -55.33 -44.37 -51.83
N THR A 1009 -56.15 -43.40 -51.42
CA THR A 1009 -56.38 -43.05 -50.01
C THR A 1009 -56.92 -44.20 -49.16
N ASP A 1010 -57.45 -45.27 -49.76
CA ASP A 1010 -57.90 -46.50 -49.07
C ASP A 1010 -56.82 -47.60 -48.99
N GLY A 1011 -55.60 -47.30 -49.42
CA GLY A 1011 -54.46 -48.22 -49.45
C GLY A 1011 -54.44 -49.15 -50.68
N THR A 1012 -55.39 -49.02 -51.61
CA THR A 1012 -55.40 -49.86 -52.82
C THR A 1012 -54.39 -49.38 -53.86
N ARG A 1013 -53.59 -50.31 -54.37
CA ARG A 1013 -52.60 -50.12 -55.43
C ARG A 1013 -53.30 -49.85 -56.77
N VAL A 1014 -52.88 -48.80 -57.50
CA VAL A 1014 -53.43 -48.43 -58.81
C VAL A 1014 -52.66 -49.19 -59.89
N SER A 1015 -53.25 -50.26 -60.40
CA SER A 1015 -52.61 -51.17 -61.37
C SER A 1015 -52.83 -50.79 -62.85
N ALA A 1016 -53.41 -49.63 -63.16
CA ALA A 1016 -53.64 -49.16 -64.52
C ALA A 1016 -53.82 -47.63 -64.60
N PHE A 1017 -53.28 -47.01 -65.66
CA PHE A 1017 -53.50 -45.60 -66.01
C PHE A 1017 -54.99 -45.34 -66.29
N ASN A 1018 -55.59 -44.31 -65.67
CA ASN A 1018 -56.94 -43.85 -66.00
C ASN A 1018 -56.92 -42.35 -66.38
N ALA A 1019 -57.86 -41.93 -67.23
CA ALA A 1019 -57.95 -40.56 -67.76
C ALA A 1019 -58.27 -39.46 -66.73
N SER A 1020 -58.29 -39.76 -65.42
CA SER A 1020 -58.48 -38.78 -64.34
C SER A 1020 -57.28 -38.71 -63.39
N LEU A 1021 -56.34 -39.65 -63.48
CA LEU A 1021 -55.10 -39.68 -62.72
C LEU A 1021 -54.04 -38.75 -63.34
N GLU A 1022 -54.07 -38.57 -64.66
CA GLU A 1022 -53.19 -37.69 -65.46
C GLU A 1022 -53.15 -36.25 -64.94
N ASP A 1023 -54.33 -35.63 -64.74
CA ASP A 1023 -54.51 -34.27 -64.21
C ASP A 1023 -53.94 -34.06 -62.80
N ASN A 1024 -53.71 -35.15 -62.06
CA ASN A 1024 -53.17 -35.13 -60.71
C ASN A 1024 -51.68 -35.48 -60.67
N ILE A 1025 -51.15 -36.25 -61.63
CA ILE A 1025 -49.72 -36.63 -61.67
C ILE A 1025 -48.88 -35.54 -62.35
N LEU A 1026 -49.39 -34.93 -63.42
CA LEU A 1026 -48.76 -33.77 -64.06
C LEU A 1026 -49.35 -32.50 -63.46
N PHE A 1027 -48.52 -31.52 -63.11
CA PHE A 1027 -49.02 -30.26 -62.58
C PHE A 1027 -49.81 -29.47 -63.64
N GLY A 1028 -51.14 -29.51 -63.56
CA GLY A 1028 -52.04 -28.67 -64.36
C GLY A 1028 -52.19 -27.28 -63.74
N GLY A 1029 -51.32 -26.35 -64.13
CA GLY A 1029 -51.20 -24.97 -63.63
C GLY A 1029 -52.48 -24.36 -63.02
N GLY A 1030 -52.43 -24.01 -61.73
CA GLY A 1030 -53.51 -23.33 -61.03
C GLY A 1030 -53.65 -21.86 -61.44
N THR A 1031 -54.87 -21.33 -61.46
CA THR A 1031 -55.21 -20.00 -61.99
C THR A 1031 -54.74 -18.80 -61.16
N THR A 1032 -53.95 -18.97 -60.10
CA THR A 1032 -53.63 -17.86 -59.15
C THR A 1032 -52.20 -17.84 -58.59
N SER A 1033 -51.24 -18.62 -59.11
CA SER A 1033 -49.82 -18.51 -58.73
C SER A 1033 -48.91 -18.55 -59.96
N ALA A 1034 -47.81 -17.80 -59.91
CA ALA A 1034 -46.99 -17.35 -61.03
C ALA A 1034 -46.10 -18.41 -61.72
N GLU A 1035 -46.48 -19.69 -61.71
CA GLU A 1035 -45.70 -20.77 -62.34
C GLU A 1035 -46.42 -21.25 -63.63
N PRO A 1036 -45.74 -21.26 -64.80
CA PRO A 1036 -46.35 -21.58 -66.10
C PRO A 1036 -46.73 -23.06 -66.26
N ALA A 1037 -47.69 -23.36 -67.15
CA ALA A 1037 -48.05 -24.73 -67.53
C ALA A 1037 -46.92 -25.40 -68.37
N LEU A 1038 -46.82 -26.74 -68.35
CA LEU A 1038 -45.85 -27.52 -69.13
C LEU A 1038 -45.86 -27.08 -70.60
N THR A 1039 -44.75 -26.51 -71.09
CA THR A 1039 -44.64 -26.05 -72.49
C THR A 1039 -43.37 -26.48 -73.22
N GLN A 1040 -42.79 -27.69 -73.03
CA GLN A 1040 -42.05 -28.36 -74.12
C GLN A 1040 -41.65 -29.83 -73.87
N ASN A 1041 -41.47 -30.52 -75.01
CA ASN A 1041 -40.99 -31.88 -75.35
C ASN A 1041 -41.87 -33.12 -75.08
N ASN A 1042 -42.07 -33.91 -76.15
CA ASN A 1042 -42.99 -35.05 -76.27
C ASN A 1042 -42.46 -36.37 -75.65
N GLN A 1043 -41.62 -36.33 -74.61
CA GLN A 1043 -40.94 -37.53 -74.10
C GLN A 1043 -41.22 -37.79 -72.62
N TYR A 1044 -42.50 -37.93 -72.27
CA TYR A 1044 -42.95 -38.43 -70.97
C TYR A 1044 -43.27 -39.91 -71.06
N TYR A 1045 -42.41 -40.75 -70.48
CA TYR A 1045 -42.62 -42.18 -70.35
C TYR A 1045 -42.86 -42.52 -68.88
N MET A 1046 -44.11 -42.82 -68.56
CA MET A 1046 -44.52 -43.25 -67.22
C MET A 1046 -45.16 -44.62 -67.31
N ASN A 1047 -44.79 -45.51 -66.40
CA ASN A 1047 -45.40 -46.84 -66.32
C ASN A 1047 -45.68 -47.19 -64.85
N PHE A 1048 -46.95 -47.48 -64.57
CA PHE A 1048 -47.46 -47.78 -63.23
C PHE A 1048 -47.89 -49.24 -63.02
N CYS A 1049 -47.48 -50.14 -63.91
CA CYS A 1049 -47.79 -51.56 -63.77
C CYS A 1049 -47.00 -52.20 -62.61
N LEU A 1050 -47.63 -53.13 -61.87
CA LEU A 1050 -46.94 -53.89 -60.82
C LEU A 1050 -46.05 -54.95 -61.46
N ILE A 1051 -44.75 -54.79 -61.27
CA ILE A 1051 -43.74 -55.67 -61.87
C ILE A 1051 -43.79 -57.03 -61.16
N GLY A 1052 -44.02 -58.11 -61.93
CA GLY A 1052 -44.19 -59.46 -61.40
C GLY A 1052 -45.64 -59.86 -61.07
N ASP A 1053 -46.62 -58.97 -61.19
CA ASP A 1053 -48.05 -59.32 -61.17
C ASP A 1053 -48.57 -59.51 -62.61
N PRO A 1054 -48.90 -60.75 -63.03
CA PRO A 1054 -49.36 -61.03 -64.39
C PRO A 1054 -50.70 -60.38 -64.74
N VAL A 1055 -51.44 -59.84 -63.76
CA VAL A 1055 -52.73 -59.17 -63.97
C VAL A 1055 -52.58 -57.68 -64.30
N SER A 1056 -51.68 -56.98 -63.62
CA SER A 1056 -51.46 -55.54 -63.84
C SER A 1056 -50.58 -55.22 -65.06
N CYS A 1057 -49.63 -56.10 -65.40
CA CYS A 1057 -48.60 -55.90 -66.41
C CYS A 1057 -48.75 -56.85 -67.60
N SER A 1058 -49.99 -57.08 -68.06
CA SER A 1058 -50.23 -57.92 -69.23
C SER A 1058 -49.74 -57.22 -70.52
N ALA A 1059 -49.31 -58.00 -71.52
CA ALA A 1059 -48.96 -57.46 -72.84
C ALA A 1059 -50.12 -56.69 -73.50
N ASP A 1060 -51.37 -56.94 -73.08
CA ASP A 1060 -52.56 -56.21 -73.53
C ASP A 1060 -52.72 -54.87 -72.79
N SER A 1061 -52.40 -54.81 -71.49
CA SER A 1061 -52.41 -53.59 -70.68
C SER A 1061 -51.33 -52.58 -71.13
N LEU A 1062 -50.11 -53.07 -71.45
CA LEU A 1062 -49.01 -52.25 -72.00
C LEU A 1062 -49.35 -51.67 -73.39
N ARG A 1063 -50.02 -52.44 -74.25
CA ARG A 1063 -50.55 -52.00 -75.56
C ARG A 1063 -51.74 -51.02 -75.43
N GLU A 1064 -52.39 -50.95 -74.28
CA GLU A 1064 -53.47 -49.99 -73.99
C GLU A 1064 -52.90 -48.66 -73.48
N MET A 1065 -51.82 -48.68 -72.69
CA MET A 1065 -51.08 -47.47 -72.30
C MET A 1065 -50.42 -46.76 -73.49
N GLU A 1066 -49.83 -47.50 -74.45
CA GLU A 1066 -49.29 -46.94 -75.70
C GLU A 1066 -50.35 -46.23 -76.59
N ARG A 1067 -51.62 -46.60 -76.42
CA ARG A 1067 -52.75 -45.96 -77.11
C ARG A 1067 -53.26 -44.71 -76.39
N ASN A 1068 -53.18 -44.66 -75.06
CA ASN A 1068 -53.64 -43.53 -74.25
C ASN A 1068 -52.58 -42.44 -74.05
N ASN A 1069 -51.29 -42.78 -74.05
CA ASN A 1069 -50.18 -41.81 -73.92
C ASN A 1069 -50.04 -40.84 -75.12
N ARG A 1070 -50.87 -40.99 -76.16
CA ARG A 1070 -50.90 -40.08 -77.32
C ARG A 1070 -51.79 -38.84 -77.14
N PHE A 1071 -52.41 -38.64 -75.98
CA PHE A 1071 -53.40 -37.56 -75.77
C PHE A 1071 -53.02 -36.56 -74.68
N ILE A 1072 -51.76 -36.12 -74.62
CA ILE A 1072 -51.39 -34.95 -73.81
C ILE A 1072 -50.59 -33.95 -74.66
N ASN A 1073 -51.22 -33.43 -75.72
CA ASN A 1073 -51.20 -32.02 -76.13
C ASN A 1073 -51.93 -31.87 -77.46
N GLY A 1074 -52.68 -30.78 -77.61
CA GLY A 1074 -53.55 -30.53 -78.76
C GLY A 1074 -52.79 -30.47 -80.10
N ASP A 1075 -53.46 -31.02 -81.12
CA ASP A 1075 -53.21 -30.92 -82.57
C ASP A 1075 -51.99 -31.67 -83.15
N PRO A 1076 -52.20 -32.83 -83.83
CA PRO A 1076 -51.14 -33.64 -84.43
C PRO A 1076 -50.92 -33.29 -85.91
N SER A 1077 -50.26 -32.16 -86.21
CA SER A 1077 -49.96 -31.81 -87.62
C SER A 1077 -48.62 -31.12 -87.90
N GLY A 1078 -47.57 -31.41 -87.12
CA GLY A 1078 -46.19 -31.04 -87.43
C GLY A 1078 -45.20 -32.17 -87.15
N LEU A 1079 -44.98 -33.05 -88.12
CA LEU A 1079 -44.06 -34.19 -88.03
C LEU A 1079 -42.59 -33.77 -87.92
N GLY A 1080 -41.82 -34.52 -87.12
CA GLY A 1080 -40.36 -34.40 -87.11
C GLY A 1080 -39.57 -35.45 -86.33
N GLY A 1081 -40.01 -36.71 -86.23
CA GLY A 1081 -39.16 -37.84 -85.82
C GLY A 1081 -39.59 -38.58 -84.55
N VAL A 1082 -40.29 -39.72 -84.72
CA VAL A 1082 -40.44 -40.74 -83.68
C VAL A 1082 -40.25 -42.10 -84.36
N ILE A 1083 -39.27 -42.87 -83.90
CA ILE A 1083 -39.02 -44.25 -84.33
C ILE A 1083 -40.04 -45.14 -83.59
N PRO A 1084 -40.89 -45.91 -84.27
CA PRO A 1084 -41.75 -46.88 -83.59
C PRO A 1084 -40.94 -48.13 -83.22
N VAL A 1085 -40.96 -48.52 -81.95
CA VAL A 1085 -40.47 -49.84 -81.50
C VAL A 1085 -41.49 -50.88 -81.97
N VAL A 1086 -41.05 -51.80 -82.84
CA VAL A 1086 -41.89 -52.86 -83.42
C VAL A 1086 -41.52 -54.18 -82.75
N PHE A 1087 -42.49 -54.85 -82.12
CA PHE A 1087 -42.35 -56.24 -81.68
C PHE A 1087 -42.56 -57.16 -82.90
N GLU A 1088 -41.51 -57.80 -83.41
CA GLU A 1088 -41.62 -58.76 -84.52
C GLU A 1088 -42.21 -60.10 -84.04
N THR A 1089 -43.32 -60.50 -84.65
CA THR A 1089 -43.85 -61.87 -84.62
C THR A 1089 -43.48 -62.57 -85.92
N GLY A 1090 -42.51 -63.49 -85.89
CA GLY A 1090 -42.17 -64.35 -87.02
C GLY A 1090 -42.80 -65.74 -86.88
N GLU A 1091 -43.93 -65.95 -87.54
CA GLU A 1091 -44.47 -67.27 -87.88
C GLU A 1091 -43.74 -67.87 -89.10
N ASP A 1092 -43.89 -69.18 -89.28
CA ASP A 1092 -43.51 -70.04 -90.43
C ASP A 1092 -42.07 -70.58 -90.49
N ASP A 1093 -41.83 -71.75 -89.87
CA ASP A 1093 -41.52 -72.99 -90.60
C ASP A 1093 -41.42 -74.23 -89.67
N GLU A 1094 -42.01 -75.33 -90.13
CA GLU A 1094 -42.16 -76.61 -89.42
C GLU A 1094 -40.82 -77.32 -89.06
N ARG A 1095 -40.66 -77.71 -87.78
CA ARG A 1095 -40.46 -79.11 -87.32
C ARG A 1095 -40.08 -79.21 -85.84
N ASP A 1096 -40.84 -80.06 -85.14
CA ASP A 1096 -40.50 -80.86 -83.95
C ASP A 1096 -39.71 -80.19 -82.81
N GLN A 1097 -40.41 -79.67 -81.80
CA GLN A 1097 -40.57 -80.30 -80.48
C GLN A 1097 -41.36 -79.38 -79.54
N GLU A 1098 -42.42 -79.93 -78.94
CA GLU A 1098 -43.10 -79.38 -77.76
C GLU A 1098 -42.15 -79.33 -76.56
N GLU A 1099 -42.51 -78.47 -75.61
CA GLU A 1099 -41.87 -78.18 -74.30
C GLU A 1099 -40.79 -77.09 -74.35
N ASP A 1100 -41.19 -75.82 -74.15
CA ASP A 1100 -41.09 -75.15 -72.84
C ASP A 1100 -41.60 -73.69 -72.94
N LEU A 1101 -42.93 -73.50 -72.92
CA LEU A 1101 -43.55 -72.19 -72.69
C LEU A 1101 -43.69 -71.98 -71.18
N GLY A 1102 -42.56 -71.77 -70.52
CA GLY A 1102 -42.46 -71.64 -69.08
C GLY A 1102 -41.29 -70.75 -68.68
N GLY A 1103 -41.30 -69.48 -69.08
CA GLY A 1103 -40.15 -68.62 -68.79
C GLY A 1103 -40.29 -67.15 -69.14
N VAL A 1104 -41.45 -66.54 -68.93
CA VAL A 1104 -41.56 -65.07 -68.90
C VAL A 1104 -42.50 -64.65 -67.77
N ALA A 1105 -42.17 -65.11 -66.57
CA ALA A 1105 -42.69 -64.54 -65.34
C ALA A 1105 -41.49 -64.46 -64.39
N ALA A 1106 -41.19 -63.25 -63.92
CA ALA A 1106 -40.13 -62.92 -62.96
C ALA A 1106 -38.74 -62.52 -63.51
N SER A 1107 -38.65 -61.76 -64.60
CA SER A 1107 -37.55 -60.80 -64.79
C SER A 1107 -38.14 -59.39 -64.81
N GLY A 1108 -37.46 -58.42 -64.22
CA GLY A 1108 -37.93 -57.03 -64.15
C GLY A 1108 -38.08 -56.41 -65.54
N ASN A 1109 -38.33 -55.09 -65.59
CA ASN A 1109 -38.55 -54.31 -66.82
C ASN A 1109 -37.46 -54.44 -67.91
N GLU A 1110 -36.39 -55.15 -67.63
CA GLU A 1110 -35.27 -55.55 -68.51
C GLU A 1110 -35.74 -56.12 -69.86
N ALA A 1111 -36.81 -56.92 -69.86
CA ALA A 1111 -37.34 -57.52 -71.09
C ALA A 1111 -38.14 -56.54 -71.97
N LEU A 1112 -38.53 -55.37 -71.46
CA LEU A 1112 -39.19 -54.35 -72.29
C LEU A 1112 -38.20 -53.62 -73.20
N TRP A 1113 -36.90 -53.69 -72.92
CA TRP A 1113 -35.86 -52.86 -73.54
C TRP A 1113 -34.74 -53.66 -74.20
N ASP A 1114 -34.63 -54.97 -73.94
CA ASP A 1114 -33.70 -55.87 -74.66
C ASP A 1114 -34.21 -56.23 -76.06
N ALA A 1115 -34.35 -55.21 -76.90
CA ALA A 1115 -34.46 -55.34 -78.34
C ALA A 1115 -33.16 -54.83 -78.97
N GLY A 1116 -32.02 -55.42 -78.58
CA GLY A 1116 -30.75 -54.79 -78.95
C GLY A 1116 -29.45 -55.59 -78.88
N SER A 1117 -29.39 -56.86 -78.44
CA SER A 1117 -28.19 -57.66 -78.73
C SER A 1117 -28.44 -59.17 -78.68
N ARG A 1118 -28.14 -59.84 -79.79
CA ARG A 1118 -27.74 -61.25 -79.84
C ARG A 1118 -26.26 -61.33 -80.11
#